data_AF-A0A7C6A1X9-F1
#
_entry.id   AF-A0A7C6A1X9-F1
#
_cell.length_a   1.000
_cell.length_b   1.000
_cell.length_c   1.000
_cell.angle_alpha   90.00
_cell.angle_beta   90.00
_cell.angle_gamma   90.00
#
_symmetry.space_group_name_H-M   'P 1'
#
loop_
_entity.id
_entity.type
_entity.pdbx_description
1 polymer ?
#
loop_
_entity_poly.entity_id
_entity_poly.type
_entity_poly.pdbx_seq_one_letter_code
_entity_poly.pdbx_strand_id
1 'polypeptide(L)'
;MRYSAIVLLLAALYGQLLSGAADTPLFDPNPPSTLLPPGAQAVNLSVRTLEAAACGYSVGEALPLDRMRPFERGQGTGYHETTIQGLNPDPAHVNEVYVRCTSAPDFVLHLRYRALPTVRPRFPRTGNLWGTRQIYGPNKPLEHAARIDLHLGASFKPEEIRRLRKLNPDVLILTSINTVENSNLPEDYYLHDTEGKRIEVWPKIYRLNLTKKYVAEYQAHYAYERMLKLDLMVDGCFFDNFFTSQSWLRADIHGRKVQLDADGDGKPDDPKWLDAAWREGVFHELRTWRRWMPHAIAMGHLPRPADAETKEIFNGDSIGFWTARVLEGERSFADFWRLYHGWFEQGRKPVVMMIESAPHNQIAYGYDYSPLKNIPPATLEFARTYYPYVRFGLAFTLMNDGYFCHEFGDTWHGNDWWYEELNFDLGKPLGPPRRIFSDAEVWRRDFSNGLVLLNGTREPQTIQLGPGYRRLKGREAARHEYIVDDVVPAFSAPPPWREVVYDSGRWKSKGPFYHSWGKGSHQLDETGPPAEWKLGIPEDDTYTIAAWWPAAPEMTNWSKRALFEVVSGGQVVASKVLDQSVAGDQWHEIGSVPLKAVGNPVVRLSNLAEGPIIADALWIRSAARLNDGSRAEQVTLQAMDGILLERTQQQSVARYRPSGENFPNPERGFYVQKAYRPRPGEPPPAELDATELRSWRASGISLLRMYYVLSEFREAPLSAELLGRIERDLAAVRRAGMKVIPRFAYNFGPPGEPDASLEWILHHLDQLKPLLWDNHDVIAFMEAGFIGAWGEWHSSTHDFFEPNPGGRPRLNEKSRAVIDKLFDAVPPARMIAFRYPQIKMELFGPEPLSEAEAYTETPKARMAAHNDCFLASKSHRGTFTKNIEQERRFYQQDNLFVPQGGETCSDSEEAQPYIGCENALRELEELHFNTLNIGYHKGVLDLWRAQGCFGEIERRLGYRFRLLDSEASLSGNELRLTFRLINDGFGSLYNKRPVYVVLRPTMGGEELRFAVSEDPRWWMPGRLTEVSVSVSLPETAPPGDYEVLLWLPDPAERLRDRPEYAIRFANEDVWEPASGMNRLSHLLSVGF
;
A
#
# COMPACT_ATOMS: atom_id res chain seq x y z
N MET A 1 13.31 56.64 14.37
CA MET A 1 12.25 57.06 13.42
C MET A 1 12.36 56.47 12.01
N ARG A 2 13.52 55.97 11.52
CA ARG A 2 13.60 55.34 10.17
C ARG A 2 13.32 53.82 10.13
N TYR A 3 13.32 53.11 11.26
CA TYR A 3 13.02 51.68 11.32
C TYR A 3 11.52 51.36 11.40
N SER A 4 10.70 52.24 11.99
CA SER A 4 9.24 52.06 12.05
C SER A 4 8.57 52.17 10.67
N ALA A 5 9.17 52.93 9.73
CA ALA A 5 8.62 53.12 8.39
C ALA A 5 8.78 51.88 7.48
N ILE A 6 9.82 51.07 7.67
CA ILE A 6 10.05 49.84 6.89
C ILE A 6 9.16 48.69 7.38
N VAL A 7 8.89 48.64 8.68
CA VAL A 7 7.94 47.67 9.27
C VAL A 7 6.50 48.04 8.94
N LEU A 8 6.15 49.33 8.90
CA LEU A 8 4.85 49.81 8.39
C LEU A 8 4.71 49.61 6.88
N LEU A 9 5.79 49.69 6.08
CA LEU A 9 5.74 49.35 4.65
C LEU A 9 5.54 47.85 4.41
N LEU A 10 6.16 46.98 5.23
CA LEU A 10 5.96 45.53 5.15
C LEU A 10 4.57 45.11 5.63
N ALA A 11 4.02 45.79 6.65
CA ALA A 11 2.65 45.59 7.10
C ALA A 11 1.61 46.14 6.09
N ALA A 12 1.92 47.24 5.39
CA ALA A 12 1.08 47.78 4.31
C ALA A 12 1.13 46.90 3.04
N LEU A 13 2.30 46.32 2.71
CA LEU A 13 2.41 45.29 1.66
C LEU A 13 1.71 43.99 2.05
N TYR A 14 1.71 43.60 3.34
CA TYR A 14 0.93 42.46 3.84
C TYR A 14 -0.59 42.74 3.83
N GLY A 15 -1.00 43.98 4.13
CA GLY A 15 -2.39 44.43 3.99
C GLY A 15 -2.89 44.44 2.55
N GLN A 16 -2.03 44.80 1.59
CA GLN A 16 -2.32 44.71 0.15
C GLN A 16 -2.40 43.27 -0.38
N LEU A 17 -1.74 42.31 0.28
CA LEU A 17 -1.84 40.88 -0.05
C LEU A 17 -3.13 40.24 0.50
N LEU A 18 -3.71 40.80 1.58
CA LEU A 18 -4.97 40.34 2.19
C LEU A 18 -6.23 40.85 1.46
N SER A 19 -6.11 41.93 0.68
CA SER A 19 -7.14 42.36 -0.27
C SER A 19 -6.77 41.86 -1.66
N GLY A 20 -7.39 40.77 -2.13
CA GLY A 20 -7.21 40.34 -3.52
C GLY A 20 -7.36 41.51 -4.50
N ALA A 21 -6.34 41.68 -5.37
CA ALA A 21 -6.32 42.47 -6.60
C ALA A 21 -6.70 43.97 -6.51
N ALA A 22 -5.72 44.86 -6.72
CA ALA A 22 -6.00 46.18 -7.31
C ALA A 22 -4.84 46.78 -8.13
N ASP A 23 -3.57 46.57 -7.77
CA ASP A 23 -2.45 47.35 -8.39
C ASP A 23 -1.46 46.54 -9.26
N THR A 24 -1.62 45.22 -9.42
CA THR A 24 -0.78 44.42 -10.34
C THR A 24 -1.51 44.13 -11.66
N PRO A 25 -0.93 44.40 -12.84
CA PRO A 25 -1.63 44.25 -14.11
C PRO A 25 -2.04 42.82 -14.47
N LEU A 26 -1.30 41.83 -13.97
CA LEU A 26 -1.63 40.40 -14.01
C LEU A 26 -1.70 39.88 -12.56
N PHE A 27 -2.78 39.21 -12.20
CA PHE A 27 -3.03 38.73 -10.84
C PHE A 27 -3.73 37.36 -10.82
N ASP A 28 -3.85 36.77 -9.63
CA ASP A 28 -4.44 35.45 -9.36
C ASP A 28 -3.93 34.30 -10.25
N PRO A 29 -2.60 34.06 -10.34
CA PRO A 29 -2.11 32.84 -10.99
C PRO A 29 -2.60 31.60 -10.23
N ASN A 30 -3.23 30.67 -10.95
CA ASN A 30 -3.70 29.41 -10.40
C ASN A 30 -3.26 28.22 -11.28
N PRO A 31 -2.38 27.33 -10.78
CA PRO A 31 -1.68 27.45 -9.50
C PRO A 31 -0.61 28.56 -9.54
N PRO A 32 -0.27 29.19 -8.39
CA PRO A 32 0.92 30.03 -8.28
C PRO A 32 2.19 29.18 -8.37
N SER A 33 3.37 29.77 -8.17
CA SER A 33 4.63 29.01 -8.13
C SER A 33 4.54 27.85 -7.13
N THR A 34 4.70 26.61 -7.59
CA THR A 34 4.37 25.44 -6.77
C THR A 34 5.14 24.18 -7.17
N LEU A 35 5.01 23.14 -6.34
CA LEU A 35 5.48 21.80 -6.63
C LEU A 35 4.43 21.02 -7.44
N LEU A 36 4.90 20.25 -8.42
CA LEU A 36 4.07 19.43 -9.29
C LEU A 36 4.18 17.94 -8.92
N PRO A 37 3.20 17.10 -9.32
CA PRO A 37 3.30 15.65 -9.13
C PRO A 37 4.57 15.06 -9.77
N PRO A 38 5.06 13.91 -9.29
CA PRO A 38 6.21 13.24 -9.90
C PRO A 38 6.01 12.97 -11.39
N GLY A 39 7.04 13.30 -12.19
CA GLY A 39 7.03 13.09 -13.64
C GLY A 39 6.22 14.12 -14.45
N ALA A 40 5.67 15.17 -13.83
CA ALA A 40 4.88 16.18 -14.52
C ALA A 40 5.71 16.92 -15.58
N GLN A 41 5.20 16.96 -16.81
CA GLN A 41 5.77 17.70 -17.94
C GLN A 41 4.88 18.87 -18.40
N ALA A 42 3.74 19.06 -17.74
CA ALA A 42 2.79 20.10 -18.03
C ALA A 42 2.00 20.52 -16.76
N VAL A 43 1.44 21.72 -16.78
CA VAL A 43 0.54 22.24 -15.73
C VAL A 43 -0.52 23.15 -16.34
N ASN A 44 -1.77 23.01 -15.89
CA ASN A 44 -2.84 23.94 -16.25
C ASN A 44 -2.63 25.25 -15.50
N LEU A 45 -2.70 26.38 -16.19
CA LEU A 45 -2.53 27.70 -15.62
C LEU A 45 -3.70 28.59 -16.02
N SER A 46 -4.30 29.26 -15.03
CA SER A 46 -5.16 30.42 -15.26
C SER A 46 -4.57 31.70 -14.66
N VAL A 47 -4.78 32.84 -15.33
CA VAL A 47 -4.39 34.17 -14.84
C VAL A 47 -5.48 35.20 -15.15
N ARG A 48 -5.53 36.29 -14.38
CA ARG A 48 -6.45 37.42 -14.59
C ARG A 48 -5.72 38.69 -14.98
N THR A 49 -6.38 39.52 -15.78
CA THR A 49 -5.95 40.88 -16.14
C THR A 49 -7.03 41.89 -15.80
N LEU A 50 -6.64 43.13 -15.48
CA LEU A 50 -7.58 44.22 -15.18
C LEU A 50 -8.41 44.64 -16.41
N GLU A 51 -7.82 44.51 -17.60
CA GLU A 51 -8.43 44.85 -18.89
C GLU A 51 -8.40 43.64 -19.84
N ALA A 52 -9.23 43.69 -20.88
CA ALA A 52 -9.22 42.71 -21.96
C ALA A 52 -7.84 42.65 -22.64
N ALA A 53 -7.23 41.47 -22.68
CA ALA A 53 -5.86 41.33 -23.18
C ALA A 53 -5.68 40.08 -24.04
N ALA A 54 -4.59 40.03 -24.81
CA ALA A 54 -4.06 38.79 -25.35
C ALA A 54 -2.82 38.40 -24.54
N CYS A 55 -2.79 37.16 -24.04
CA CYS A 55 -1.72 36.66 -23.18
C CYS A 55 -0.98 35.48 -23.82
N GLY A 56 0.30 35.37 -23.50
CA GLY A 56 1.18 34.29 -23.94
C GLY A 56 2.14 33.86 -22.83
N TYR A 57 2.68 32.64 -22.95
CA TYR A 57 3.68 32.11 -22.04
C TYR A 57 4.95 31.62 -22.76
N SER A 58 6.05 31.57 -22.02
CA SER A 58 7.30 30.92 -22.43
C SER A 58 7.91 30.15 -21.26
N VAL A 59 8.67 29.10 -21.56
CA VAL A 59 9.35 28.26 -20.57
C VAL A 59 10.86 28.41 -20.77
N GLY A 60 11.60 28.60 -19.68
CA GLY A 60 13.06 28.69 -19.62
C GLY A 60 13.64 30.08 -19.87
N GLU A 61 13.04 30.89 -20.74
CA GLU A 61 13.48 32.26 -21.05
C GLU A 61 12.29 33.21 -21.16
N ALA A 62 12.46 34.45 -20.70
CA ALA A 62 11.44 35.49 -20.79
C ALA A 62 11.40 36.12 -22.19
N LEU A 63 10.57 35.57 -23.08
CA LEU A 63 10.45 36.06 -24.46
C LEU A 63 9.55 37.32 -24.58
N PRO A 64 9.69 38.09 -25.67
CA PRO A 64 8.66 39.05 -26.10
C PRO A 64 7.34 38.33 -26.45
N LEU A 65 6.19 39.00 -26.27
CA LEU A 65 4.86 38.38 -26.37
C LEU A 65 4.57 37.76 -27.75
N ASP A 66 5.05 38.35 -28.84
CA ASP A 66 4.90 37.85 -30.21
C ASP A 66 5.67 36.53 -30.46
N ARG A 67 6.61 36.18 -29.58
CA ARG A 67 7.37 34.92 -29.61
C ARG A 67 6.94 33.93 -28.52
N MET A 68 5.97 34.30 -27.68
CA MET A 68 5.39 33.42 -26.66
C MET A 68 4.31 32.51 -27.27
N ARG A 69 4.06 31.38 -26.63
CA ARG A 69 2.91 30.52 -26.95
C ARG A 69 1.64 31.19 -26.45
N PRO A 70 0.63 31.45 -27.28
CA PRO A 70 -0.60 32.09 -26.84
C PRO A 70 -1.38 31.19 -25.87
N PHE A 71 -2.10 31.80 -24.93
CA PHE A 71 -3.06 31.07 -24.09
C PHE A 71 -4.19 30.48 -24.94
N GLU A 72 -4.59 29.26 -24.65
CA GLU A 72 -5.60 28.50 -25.39
C GLU A 72 -7.01 29.11 -25.29
N ARG A 73 -7.33 29.76 -24.15
CA ARG A 73 -8.64 30.38 -23.89
C ARG A 73 -8.48 31.76 -23.26
N GLY A 74 -9.48 32.61 -23.47
CA GLY A 74 -9.57 33.92 -22.83
C GLY A 74 -8.94 35.09 -23.57
N GLN A 75 -8.42 34.87 -24.79
CA GLN A 75 -7.89 35.93 -25.64
C GLN A 75 -8.93 37.04 -25.87
N GLY A 76 -8.57 38.29 -25.61
CA GLY A 76 -9.46 39.45 -25.66
C GLY A 76 -10.40 39.60 -24.45
N THR A 77 -10.14 38.88 -23.35
CA THR A 77 -10.93 38.96 -22.11
C THR A 77 -10.05 39.25 -20.89
N GLY A 78 -10.63 39.32 -19.69
CA GLY A 78 -9.91 39.51 -18.42
C GLY A 78 -9.50 38.21 -17.71
N TYR A 79 -9.83 37.04 -18.26
CA TYR A 79 -9.53 35.73 -17.65
C TYR A 79 -8.97 34.79 -18.71
N HIS A 80 -7.77 34.27 -18.48
CA HIS A 80 -6.99 33.52 -19.45
C HIS A 80 -6.67 32.13 -18.91
N GLU A 81 -6.81 31.10 -19.74
CA GLU A 81 -6.46 29.72 -19.38
C GLU A 81 -5.61 29.05 -20.46
N THR A 82 -4.65 28.24 -20.04
CA THR A 82 -3.80 27.46 -20.95
C THR A 82 -3.21 26.25 -20.24
N THR A 83 -2.69 25.29 -21.00
CA THR A 83 -1.78 24.28 -20.47
C THR A 83 -0.34 24.68 -20.79
N ILE A 84 0.49 24.88 -19.76
CA ILE A 84 1.93 25.06 -19.92
C ILE A 84 2.54 23.70 -20.22
N GLN A 85 3.16 23.55 -21.39
CA GLN A 85 3.76 22.31 -21.88
C GLN A 85 5.29 22.41 -21.95
N GLY A 86 5.98 21.27 -21.88
CA GLY A 86 7.44 21.20 -22.03
C GLY A 86 8.21 21.48 -20.76
N LEU A 87 7.61 21.21 -19.60
CA LEU A 87 8.31 21.25 -18.32
C LEU A 87 9.25 20.03 -18.21
N ASN A 88 10.44 20.26 -17.67
CA ASN A 88 11.40 19.22 -17.32
C ASN A 88 10.92 18.48 -16.06
N PRO A 89 10.74 17.14 -16.13
CA PRO A 89 10.27 16.35 -14.99
C PRO A 89 11.37 15.98 -13.98
N ASP A 90 12.63 16.36 -14.22
CA ASP A 90 13.75 16.11 -13.30
C ASP A 90 13.56 16.88 -11.97
N PRO A 91 13.48 16.19 -10.80
CA PRO A 91 13.33 16.83 -9.50
C PRO A 91 14.47 17.77 -9.07
N ALA A 92 15.63 17.70 -9.74
CA ALA A 92 16.74 18.63 -9.56
C ALA A 92 16.60 19.92 -10.40
N HIS A 93 15.57 20.02 -11.25
CA HIS A 93 15.34 21.14 -12.17
C HIS A 93 14.08 21.92 -11.82
N VAL A 94 14.21 23.24 -11.63
CA VAL A 94 13.09 24.17 -11.53
C VAL A 94 12.81 24.75 -12.90
N ASN A 95 11.55 24.65 -13.32
CA ASN A 95 11.07 25.21 -14.56
C ASN A 95 10.69 26.67 -14.34
N GLU A 96 11.33 27.56 -15.08
CA GLU A 96 11.03 28.98 -15.11
C GLU A 96 9.93 29.24 -16.17
N VAL A 97 8.81 29.84 -15.77
CA VAL A 97 7.67 30.13 -16.66
C VAL A 97 7.37 31.62 -16.61
N TYR A 98 7.28 32.24 -17.78
CA TYR A 98 7.05 33.67 -17.93
C TYR A 98 5.75 33.91 -18.69
N VAL A 99 4.89 34.79 -18.16
CA VAL A 99 3.63 35.20 -18.79
C VAL A 99 3.64 36.70 -19.04
N ARG A 100 3.22 37.11 -20.24
CA ARG A 100 3.00 38.50 -20.64
C ARG A 100 1.61 38.65 -21.26
N CYS A 101 1.05 39.85 -21.16
CA CYS A 101 -0.23 40.19 -21.76
C CYS A 101 -0.18 41.57 -22.43
N THR A 102 -0.96 41.79 -23.49
CA THR A 102 -1.00 43.07 -24.22
C THR A 102 -1.48 44.25 -23.38
N SER A 103 -2.25 44.02 -22.31
CA SER A 103 -2.69 45.06 -21.38
C SER A 103 -1.55 45.65 -20.53
N ALA A 104 -0.42 44.94 -20.43
CA ALA A 104 0.74 45.36 -19.66
C ALA A 104 2.04 44.79 -20.28
N PRO A 105 2.48 45.32 -21.44
CA PRO A 105 3.57 44.74 -22.21
C PRO A 105 4.91 44.73 -21.45
N ASP A 106 5.11 45.69 -20.54
CA ASP A 106 6.33 45.81 -19.73
C ASP A 106 6.32 44.92 -18.48
N PHE A 107 5.16 44.39 -18.08
CA PHE A 107 5.03 43.51 -16.92
C PHE A 107 5.27 42.05 -17.31
N VAL A 108 6.04 41.33 -16.49
CA VAL A 108 6.24 39.89 -16.61
C VAL A 108 5.80 39.22 -15.34
N LEU A 109 4.81 38.34 -15.45
CA LEU A 109 4.52 37.40 -14.38
C LEU A 109 5.50 36.24 -14.47
N HIS A 110 6.31 36.07 -13.42
CA HIS A 110 7.31 35.00 -13.32
C HIS A 110 6.83 33.93 -12.34
N LEU A 111 6.73 32.69 -12.82
CA LEU A 111 6.27 31.52 -12.08
C LEU A 111 7.35 30.44 -12.11
N ARG A 112 7.47 29.69 -11.01
CA ARG A 112 8.40 28.57 -10.85
C ARG A 112 7.64 27.30 -10.57
N TYR A 113 7.96 26.23 -11.29
CA TYR A 113 7.38 24.90 -11.10
C TYR A 113 8.45 23.82 -11.03
N ARG A 114 8.30 22.87 -10.11
CA ARG A 114 9.24 21.74 -9.99
C ARG A 114 8.48 20.45 -9.72
N ALA A 115 8.77 19.40 -10.50
CA ALA A 115 8.23 18.07 -10.24
C ALA A 115 8.85 17.45 -8.98
N LEU A 116 8.02 16.77 -8.18
CA LEU A 116 8.49 16.00 -7.02
C LEU A 116 9.25 14.73 -7.46
N PRO A 117 10.16 14.20 -6.62
CA PRO A 117 10.80 12.92 -6.88
C PRO A 117 9.81 11.75 -6.76
N THR A 118 10.05 10.68 -7.53
CA THR A 118 9.42 9.38 -7.26
C THR A 118 10.24 8.68 -6.19
N VAL A 119 9.80 8.75 -4.94
CA VAL A 119 10.56 8.29 -3.77
C VAL A 119 10.45 6.77 -3.62
N ARG A 120 11.54 6.03 -3.82
CA ARG A 120 11.61 4.58 -3.55
C ARG A 120 12.92 4.16 -2.86
N PRO A 121 13.32 4.82 -1.75
CA PRO A 121 14.56 4.46 -1.06
C PRO A 121 14.49 3.03 -0.56
N ARG A 122 15.67 2.40 -0.56
CA ARG A 122 15.88 1.03 -0.11
C ARG A 122 15.67 0.93 1.40
N PHE A 123 15.45 -0.29 1.91
CA PHE A 123 15.34 -0.52 3.34
C PHE A 123 16.68 -0.98 3.94
N PRO A 124 17.02 -0.57 5.17
CA PRO A 124 16.32 0.41 6.00
C PRO A 124 16.36 1.84 5.45
N ARG A 125 15.28 2.58 5.66
CA ARG A 125 15.20 4.00 5.30
C ARG A 125 15.64 4.86 6.47
N THR A 126 16.49 5.83 6.20
CA THR A 126 17.11 6.66 7.25
C THR A 126 16.53 8.07 7.25
N GLY A 127 16.27 8.58 8.45
CA GLY A 127 15.75 9.91 8.68
C GLY A 127 16.72 10.77 9.48
N ASN A 128 16.50 12.08 9.45
CA ASN A 128 17.20 13.04 10.30
C ASN A 128 16.30 14.27 10.52
N LEU A 129 16.10 14.63 11.79
CA LEU A 129 15.43 15.87 12.19
C LEU A 129 16.46 16.97 12.50
N TRP A 130 16.32 18.13 11.85
CA TRP A 130 17.16 19.32 12.05
C TRP A 130 18.69 19.04 12.03
N GLY A 131 19.50 19.92 12.64
CA GLY A 131 20.93 19.68 12.84
C GLY A 131 21.77 19.42 11.57
N THR A 132 21.41 20.03 10.43
CA THR A 132 22.15 19.84 9.16
C THR A 132 23.67 20.03 9.28
N ARG A 133 24.12 20.94 10.16
CA ARG A 133 25.56 21.23 10.34
C ARG A 133 26.35 20.07 10.95
N GLN A 134 25.66 19.13 11.59
CA GLN A 134 26.23 18.00 12.28
C GLN A 134 26.51 16.86 11.31
N ILE A 135 25.79 16.80 10.19
CA ILE A 135 25.93 15.79 9.14
C ILE A 135 26.55 16.35 7.84
N TYR A 136 26.60 17.68 7.69
CA TYR A 136 27.21 18.35 6.55
C TYR A 136 27.83 19.70 6.97
N GLY A 137 29.09 19.92 6.59
CA GLY A 137 29.80 21.15 6.94
C GLY A 137 31.30 21.08 6.62
N PRO A 138 32.13 21.98 7.18
CA PRO A 138 33.56 22.04 6.86
C PRO A 138 34.33 20.73 7.05
N ASN A 139 33.87 19.88 7.96
CA ASN A 139 34.53 18.61 8.31
C ASN A 139 33.80 17.37 7.76
N LYS A 140 32.67 17.53 7.06
CA LYS A 140 31.84 16.41 6.57
C LYS A 140 31.34 16.71 5.16
N PRO A 141 31.74 15.91 4.16
CA PRO A 141 31.37 16.17 2.78
C PRO A 141 29.89 15.84 2.54
N LEU A 142 29.34 16.28 1.40
CA LEU A 142 27.91 16.12 1.10
C LEU A 142 27.51 14.64 0.95
N GLU A 143 28.45 13.79 0.56
CA GLU A 143 28.34 12.32 0.50
C GLU A 143 27.96 11.72 1.86
N HIS A 144 28.37 12.35 2.97
CA HIS A 144 27.98 11.91 4.31
C HIS A 144 26.48 12.13 4.55
N ALA A 145 25.97 13.31 4.17
CA ALA A 145 24.55 13.62 4.24
C ALA A 145 23.70 12.84 3.23
N ALA A 146 24.29 12.39 2.12
CA ALA A 146 23.61 11.57 1.11
C ALA A 146 23.17 10.18 1.61
N ARG A 147 23.75 9.73 2.73
CA ARG A 147 23.37 8.49 3.41
C ARG A 147 21.99 8.56 4.07
N ILE A 148 21.44 9.76 4.24
CA ILE A 148 20.13 10.00 4.86
C ILE A 148 19.08 10.18 3.77
N ASP A 149 18.00 9.41 3.84
CA ASP A 149 16.92 9.40 2.84
C ASP A 149 15.83 10.45 3.08
N LEU A 150 15.64 10.89 4.33
CA LEU A 150 14.68 11.92 4.72
C LEU A 150 15.31 12.95 5.65
N HIS A 151 15.39 14.19 5.19
CA HIS A 151 15.82 15.33 6.02
C HIS A 151 14.61 16.20 6.36
N LEU A 152 14.28 16.30 7.65
CA LEU A 152 13.23 17.17 8.17
C LEU A 152 13.83 18.46 8.74
N GLY A 153 13.29 19.61 8.33
CA GLY A 153 13.80 20.91 8.76
C GLY A 153 15.26 21.19 8.37
N ALA A 154 15.65 20.71 7.18
CA ALA A 154 17.00 20.86 6.68
C ALA A 154 17.34 22.32 6.34
N SER A 155 18.62 22.67 6.44
CA SER A 155 19.15 24.02 6.16
C SER A 155 20.17 24.06 5.02
N PHE A 156 20.10 23.09 4.10
CA PHE A 156 20.88 23.09 2.86
C PHE A 156 20.51 24.25 1.95
N LYS A 157 21.48 24.73 1.17
CA LYS A 157 21.24 25.70 0.09
C LYS A 157 20.72 25.00 -1.18
N PRO A 158 20.02 25.71 -2.08
CA PRO A 158 19.46 25.11 -3.30
C PRO A 158 20.48 24.34 -4.17
N GLU A 159 21.69 24.87 -4.36
CA GLU A 159 22.78 24.23 -5.09
C GLU A 159 23.30 22.96 -4.40
N GLU A 160 23.28 22.92 -3.06
CA GLU A 160 23.66 21.75 -2.27
C GLU A 160 22.60 20.67 -2.42
N ILE A 161 21.31 21.03 -2.38
CA ILE A 161 20.20 20.10 -2.62
C ILE A 161 20.30 19.48 -4.02
N ARG A 162 20.57 20.26 -5.07
CA ARG A 162 20.76 19.72 -6.43
C ARG A 162 21.89 18.70 -6.50
N ARG A 163 23.00 18.95 -5.81
CA ARG A 163 24.13 18.01 -5.73
C ARG A 163 23.77 16.78 -4.90
N LEU A 164 23.05 16.96 -3.80
CA LEU A 164 22.60 15.87 -2.93
C LEU A 164 21.70 14.90 -3.69
N ARG A 165 20.77 15.40 -4.52
CA ARG A 165 19.92 14.58 -5.38
C ARG A 165 20.67 13.77 -6.44
N LYS A 166 21.86 14.22 -6.85
CA LYS A 166 22.73 13.42 -7.73
C LYS A 166 23.40 12.27 -7.00
N LEU A 167 23.66 12.43 -5.70
CA LEU A 167 24.26 11.41 -4.84
C LEU A 167 23.20 10.42 -4.32
N ASN A 168 22.03 10.94 -3.94
CA ASN A 168 20.85 10.18 -3.50
C ASN A 168 19.61 10.68 -4.26
N PRO A 169 19.23 10.05 -5.39
CA PRO A 169 18.06 10.43 -6.17
C PRO A 169 16.71 10.26 -5.45
N ASP A 170 16.68 9.42 -4.42
CA ASP A 170 15.48 9.09 -3.64
C ASP A 170 15.29 10.02 -2.41
N VAL A 171 16.21 10.97 -2.18
CA VAL A 171 16.19 11.84 -1.00
C VAL A 171 14.96 12.75 -0.96
N LEU A 172 14.33 12.80 0.22
CA LEU A 172 13.32 13.78 0.58
C LEU A 172 13.91 14.84 1.50
N ILE A 173 13.65 16.11 1.17
CA ILE A 173 14.17 17.25 1.93
C ILE A 173 13.02 18.20 2.21
N LEU A 174 12.64 18.31 3.48
CA LEU A 174 11.63 19.25 3.93
C LEU A 174 12.32 20.43 4.62
N THR A 175 11.86 21.64 4.32
CA THR A 175 12.14 22.77 5.21
C THR A 175 11.29 22.65 6.47
N SER A 176 11.43 23.55 7.44
CA SER A 176 10.54 23.56 8.61
C SER A 176 10.12 24.95 9.01
N ILE A 177 8.94 25.01 9.61
CA ILE A 177 8.46 26.12 10.43
C ILE A 177 7.90 25.56 11.74
N ASN A 178 7.77 26.43 12.74
CA ASN A 178 6.92 26.12 13.89
C ASN A 178 5.53 26.70 13.60
N THR A 179 4.49 25.89 13.77
CA THR A 179 3.10 26.27 13.48
C THR A 179 2.62 27.38 14.42
N VAL A 180 2.97 27.29 15.70
CA VAL A 180 2.33 28.12 16.75
C VAL A 180 3.30 29.04 17.47
N GLU A 181 4.57 29.08 17.08
CA GLU A 181 5.60 29.85 17.80
C GLU A 181 6.50 30.64 16.85
N ASN A 182 6.86 31.85 17.26
CA ASN A 182 7.82 32.67 16.51
C ASN A 182 8.44 33.76 17.41
N SER A 183 9.30 34.59 16.81
CA SER A 183 9.91 35.75 17.45
C SER A 183 9.99 36.93 16.47
N ASN A 184 10.18 38.14 16.99
CA ASN A 184 10.36 39.38 16.21
C ASN A 184 9.18 39.77 15.29
N LEU A 185 7.95 39.37 15.63
CA LEU A 185 6.70 39.80 15.00
C LEU A 185 6.05 41.01 15.72
N PRO A 186 5.06 41.69 15.10
CA PRO A 186 4.25 42.71 15.75
C PRO A 186 3.58 42.19 17.04
N GLU A 187 3.34 43.08 18.00
CA GLU A 187 2.85 42.67 19.33
C GLU A 187 1.56 41.87 19.27
N ASP A 188 0.60 42.27 18.42
CA ASP A 188 -0.73 41.65 18.38
C ASP A 188 -0.73 40.18 17.90
N TYR A 189 0.39 39.71 17.34
CA TYR A 189 0.54 38.35 16.81
C TYR A 189 0.78 37.34 17.93
N TYR A 190 1.26 37.79 19.09
CA TYR A 190 1.56 36.91 20.20
C TYR A 190 0.31 36.59 21.01
N LEU A 191 0.31 35.41 21.64
CA LEU A 191 -0.63 35.06 22.69
C LEU A 191 -0.14 35.65 24.01
N HIS A 192 -1.05 36.29 24.74
CA HIS A 192 -0.77 36.94 26.01
C HIS A 192 -1.43 36.19 27.16
N ASP A 193 -0.90 36.44 28.36
CA ASP A 193 -1.60 36.16 29.59
C ASP A 193 -2.50 37.34 30.00
N THR A 194 -3.32 37.15 31.04
CA THR A 194 -4.20 38.19 31.61
C THR A 194 -3.46 39.42 32.15
N GLU A 195 -2.14 39.37 32.28
CA GLU A 195 -1.29 40.51 32.67
C GLU A 195 -0.69 41.23 31.44
N GLY A 196 -1.08 40.82 30.23
CA GLY A 196 -0.57 41.36 28.96
C GLY A 196 0.85 40.92 28.64
N LYS A 197 1.37 39.86 29.27
CA LYS A 197 2.72 39.33 28.99
C LYS A 197 2.65 38.25 27.92
N ARG A 198 3.62 38.29 27.00
CA ARG A 198 3.80 37.22 26.00
C ARG A 198 4.17 35.91 26.67
N ILE A 199 3.64 34.81 26.15
CA ILE A 199 3.92 33.49 26.68
C ILE A 199 5.19 32.92 26.04
N GLU A 200 6.27 32.85 26.82
CA GLU A 200 7.57 32.29 26.41
C GLU A 200 7.58 30.76 26.60
N VAL A 201 7.86 30.03 25.52
CA VAL A 201 7.76 28.56 25.46
C VAL A 201 9.11 27.88 25.18
N TRP A 202 10.00 28.57 24.47
CA TRP A 202 11.44 28.29 24.40
C TRP A 202 12.22 29.58 24.68
N PRO A 203 13.51 29.54 25.05
CA PRO A 203 14.26 30.76 25.32
C PRO A 203 14.18 31.76 24.16
N LYS A 204 13.52 32.91 24.39
CA LYS A 204 13.22 33.98 23.43
C LYS A 204 12.27 33.63 22.28
N ILE A 205 11.49 32.56 22.40
CA ILE A 205 10.48 32.13 21.43
C ILE A 205 9.11 32.17 22.12
N TYR A 206 8.13 32.76 21.44
CA TYR A 206 6.83 33.08 22.03
C TYR A 206 5.70 32.40 21.26
N ARG A 207 4.66 32.02 21.99
CA ARG A 207 3.41 31.48 21.43
C ARG A 207 2.69 32.56 20.63
N LEU A 208 2.25 32.22 19.41
CA LEU A 208 1.43 33.08 18.55
C LEU A 208 -0.05 32.88 18.85
N ASN A 209 -0.85 33.92 18.63
CA ASN A 209 -2.29 33.86 18.83
C ASN A 209 -3.00 33.40 17.55
N LEU A 210 -3.09 32.08 17.34
CA LEU A 210 -3.72 31.53 16.13
C LEU A 210 -5.25 31.61 16.14
N THR A 211 -5.88 32.03 17.24
CA THR A 211 -7.32 32.37 17.22
C THR A 211 -7.63 33.53 16.26
N LYS A 212 -6.61 34.34 15.93
CA LYS A 212 -6.69 35.45 14.99
C LYS A 212 -6.32 34.96 13.58
N LYS A 213 -7.31 34.97 12.68
CA LYS A 213 -7.18 34.45 11.31
C LYS A 213 -5.99 35.01 10.52
N TYR A 214 -5.71 36.31 10.63
CA TYR A 214 -4.58 36.94 9.91
C TYR A 214 -3.20 36.48 10.44
N VAL A 215 -3.11 36.04 11.70
CA VAL A 215 -1.87 35.45 12.26
C VAL A 215 -1.66 34.05 11.68
N ALA A 216 -2.73 33.26 11.55
CA ALA A 216 -2.68 31.97 10.86
C ALA A 216 -2.33 32.12 9.36
N GLU A 217 -2.86 33.13 8.68
CA GLU A 217 -2.52 33.45 7.28
C GLU A 217 -1.05 33.87 7.14
N TYR A 218 -0.54 34.66 8.10
CA TYR A 218 0.89 35.00 8.14
C TYR A 218 1.77 33.74 8.23
N GLN A 219 1.43 32.77 9.08
CA GLN A 219 2.20 31.52 9.19
C GLN A 219 2.14 30.68 7.89
N ALA A 220 0.97 30.64 7.24
CA ALA A 220 0.81 29.99 5.94
C ALA A 220 1.70 30.63 4.87
N HIS A 221 1.71 31.97 4.81
CA HIS A 221 2.60 32.73 3.93
C HIS A 221 4.07 32.52 4.28
N TYR A 222 4.41 32.48 5.57
CA TYR A 222 5.77 32.25 6.04
C TYR A 222 6.31 30.88 5.57
N ALA A 223 5.50 29.83 5.67
CA ALA A 223 5.83 28.50 5.15
C ALA A 223 6.00 28.50 3.62
N TYR A 224 5.07 29.13 2.89
CA TYR A 224 5.11 29.23 1.43
C TYR A 224 6.36 29.98 0.94
N GLU A 225 6.63 31.16 1.51
CA GLU A 225 7.79 31.99 1.19
C GLU A 225 9.12 31.28 1.49
N ARG A 226 9.17 30.46 2.54
CA ARG A 226 10.36 29.68 2.87
C ARG A 226 10.70 28.68 1.76
N MET A 227 9.70 28.03 1.17
CA MET A 227 9.90 27.13 0.04
C MET A 227 10.36 27.89 -1.22
N LEU A 228 9.77 29.06 -1.49
CA LEU A 228 10.16 29.91 -2.63
C LEU A 228 11.58 30.46 -2.52
N LYS A 229 12.03 30.82 -1.31
CA LYS A 229 13.41 31.27 -1.02
C LYS A 229 14.44 30.16 -1.20
N LEU A 230 14.02 28.91 -1.03
CA LEU A 230 14.83 27.73 -1.32
C LEU A 230 14.67 27.26 -2.78
N ASP A 231 14.19 28.14 -3.65
CA ASP A 231 14.04 27.89 -5.08
C ASP A 231 13.20 26.64 -5.39
N LEU A 232 12.18 26.38 -4.55
CA LEU A 232 11.37 25.17 -4.59
C LEU A 232 12.17 23.85 -4.53
N MET A 233 13.47 23.85 -4.16
CA MET A 233 14.30 22.64 -4.12
C MET A 233 13.92 21.66 -3.01
N VAL A 234 13.17 22.13 -2.00
CA VAL A 234 12.58 21.30 -0.94
C VAL A 234 11.27 20.66 -1.40
N ASP A 235 11.01 19.45 -0.92
CA ASP A 235 9.84 18.63 -1.28
C ASP A 235 8.59 18.97 -0.48
N GLY A 236 8.75 19.81 0.55
CA GLY A 236 7.65 20.28 1.36
C GLY A 236 8.11 20.94 2.65
N CYS A 237 7.24 20.89 3.66
CA CYS A 237 7.43 21.58 4.93
C CYS A 237 7.12 20.64 6.11
N PHE A 238 8.00 20.66 7.09
CA PHE A 238 7.82 20.08 8.41
C PHE A 238 7.25 21.14 9.36
N PHE A 239 6.03 20.91 9.84
CA PHE A 239 5.28 21.79 10.72
C PHE A 239 5.45 21.31 12.17
N ASP A 240 6.37 21.94 12.87
CA ASP A 240 6.65 21.64 14.26
C ASP A 240 5.58 22.23 15.20
N ASN A 241 5.35 21.59 16.35
CA ASN A 241 4.40 22.03 17.38
C ASN A 241 2.96 22.24 16.88
N PHE A 242 2.45 21.33 16.05
CA PHE A 242 1.07 21.37 15.58
C PHE A 242 0.11 20.89 16.68
N PHE A 243 -0.43 21.82 17.47
CA PHE A 243 -1.40 21.52 18.52
C PHE A 243 -2.81 21.99 18.13
N THR A 244 -3.80 21.10 18.23
CA THR A 244 -5.21 21.44 17.96
C THR A 244 -5.95 21.99 19.18
N SER A 245 -5.23 22.26 20.27
CA SER A 245 -5.74 22.82 21.53
C SER A 245 -4.61 23.55 22.24
N GLN A 246 -4.94 24.58 23.02
CA GLN A 246 -3.97 25.44 23.71
C GLN A 246 -4.30 25.64 25.19
N SER A 247 -5.53 25.34 25.61
CA SER A 247 -6.00 25.55 26.98
C SER A 247 -5.22 24.76 28.03
N TRP A 248 -4.48 23.72 27.65
CA TRP A 248 -3.64 22.92 28.55
C TRP A 248 -2.41 23.65 29.07
N LEU A 249 -1.97 24.75 28.44
CA LEU A 249 -0.77 25.48 28.84
C LEU A 249 -1.04 26.30 30.12
N ARG A 250 -0.52 25.82 31.25
CA ARG A 250 -0.75 26.44 32.59
C ARG A 250 0.47 27.16 33.15
N ALA A 251 1.63 27.02 32.53
CA ALA A 251 2.85 27.67 32.93
C ALA A 251 3.75 27.94 31.71
N ASP A 252 4.59 28.96 31.81
CA ASP A 252 5.64 29.24 30.83
C ASP A 252 6.88 28.36 31.06
N ILE A 253 7.90 28.52 30.22
CA ILE A 253 9.16 27.77 30.32
C ILE A 253 9.90 27.94 31.67
N HIS A 254 9.62 29.00 32.43
CA HIS A 254 10.23 29.27 33.75
C HIS A 254 9.39 28.72 34.91
N GLY A 255 8.30 28.02 34.61
CA GLY A 255 7.35 27.50 35.61
C GLY A 255 6.44 28.56 36.21
N ARG A 256 6.41 29.79 35.66
CA ARG A 256 5.48 30.83 36.11
C ARG A 256 4.08 30.47 35.62
N LYS A 257 3.09 30.56 36.51
CA LYS A 257 1.69 30.28 36.14
C LYS A 257 1.22 31.26 35.08
N VAL A 258 0.48 30.74 34.11
CA VAL A 258 -0.09 31.49 32.98
C VAL A 258 -1.60 31.31 32.98
N GLN A 259 -2.33 32.41 32.80
CA GLN A 259 -3.77 32.43 32.49
C GLN A 259 -3.92 33.04 31.10
N LEU A 260 -4.42 32.27 30.14
CA LEU A 260 -4.44 32.64 28.72
C LEU A 260 -5.52 33.70 28.45
N ASP A 261 -5.16 34.73 27.68
CA ASP A 261 -6.02 35.85 27.27
C ASP A 261 -5.83 36.06 25.74
N ALA A 262 -6.52 35.24 24.95
CA ALA A 262 -6.44 35.26 23.50
C ALA A 262 -7.33 36.33 22.88
N ASP A 263 -8.43 36.71 23.53
CA ASP A 263 -9.31 37.79 23.05
C ASP A 263 -8.85 39.20 23.49
N GLY A 264 -7.96 39.29 24.47
CA GLY A 264 -7.33 40.52 24.94
C GLY A 264 -8.21 41.34 25.90
N ASP A 265 -9.19 40.71 26.56
CA ASP A 265 -10.10 41.37 27.49
C ASP A 265 -9.56 41.51 28.94
N GLY A 266 -8.36 40.96 29.19
CA GLY A 266 -7.69 40.97 30.50
C GLY A 266 -8.20 39.91 31.47
N LYS A 267 -9.00 38.93 31.02
CA LYS A 267 -9.52 37.81 31.82
C LYS A 267 -9.12 36.48 31.20
N PRO A 268 -9.13 35.39 31.99
CA PRO A 268 -8.84 34.07 31.46
C PRO A 268 -9.92 33.64 30.46
N ASP A 269 -9.49 33.18 29.29
CA ASP A 269 -10.38 32.62 28.27
C ASP A 269 -11.16 31.40 28.81
N ASP A 270 -12.39 31.22 28.32
CA ASP A 270 -13.08 29.95 28.48
C ASP A 270 -12.31 28.84 27.73
N PRO A 271 -11.92 27.73 28.40
CA PRO A 271 -11.10 26.68 27.79
C PRO A 271 -11.73 26.05 26.54
N LYS A 272 -13.06 25.91 26.48
CA LYS A 272 -13.74 25.28 25.34
C LYS A 272 -13.74 26.22 24.14
N TRP A 273 -14.01 27.50 24.36
CA TRP A 273 -13.92 28.51 23.32
C TRP A 273 -12.50 28.61 22.77
N LEU A 274 -11.50 28.69 23.66
CA LEU A 274 -10.10 28.84 23.26
C LEU A 274 -9.65 27.68 22.38
N ASP A 275 -9.91 26.44 22.80
CA ASP A 275 -9.50 25.26 22.02
C ASP A 275 -10.23 25.16 20.66
N ALA A 276 -11.50 25.58 20.60
CA ALA A 276 -12.24 25.61 19.34
C ALA A 276 -11.71 26.68 18.37
N ALA A 277 -11.48 27.91 18.85
CA ALA A 277 -10.93 29.00 18.06
C ALA A 277 -9.49 28.71 17.62
N TRP A 278 -8.69 28.11 18.52
CA TRP A 278 -7.32 27.70 18.24
C TRP A 278 -7.26 26.62 17.16
N ARG A 279 -8.11 25.58 17.27
CA ARG A 279 -8.22 24.52 16.27
C ARG A 279 -8.50 25.11 14.88
N GLU A 280 -9.50 25.98 14.77
CA GLU A 280 -9.85 26.60 13.48
C GLU A 280 -8.69 27.43 12.92
N GLY A 281 -7.99 28.17 13.76
CA GLY A 281 -6.79 28.93 13.37
C GLY A 281 -5.68 28.07 12.78
N VAL A 282 -5.27 27.03 13.52
CA VAL A 282 -4.20 26.11 13.13
C VAL A 282 -4.55 25.37 11.83
N PHE A 283 -5.81 24.94 11.65
CA PHE A 283 -6.23 24.32 10.40
C PHE A 283 -6.39 25.33 9.25
N HIS A 284 -6.77 26.58 9.53
CA HIS A 284 -6.83 27.64 8.53
C HIS A 284 -5.44 27.96 7.96
N GLU A 285 -4.40 28.00 8.80
CA GLU A 285 -3.00 28.11 8.35
C GLU A 285 -2.68 27.03 7.31
N LEU A 286 -2.89 25.76 7.67
CA LEU A 286 -2.50 24.61 6.87
C LEU A 286 -3.34 24.49 5.58
N ARG A 287 -4.66 24.75 5.65
CA ARG A 287 -5.54 24.80 4.46
C ARG A 287 -5.11 25.90 3.50
N THR A 288 -4.71 27.06 4.03
CA THR A 288 -4.25 28.19 3.22
C THR A 288 -2.94 27.86 2.52
N TRP A 289 -1.94 27.34 3.24
CA TRP A 289 -0.68 26.91 2.64
C TRP A 289 -0.89 25.79 1.60
N ARG A 290 -1.75 24.81 1.92
CA ARG A 290 -2.04 23.67 1.03
C ARG A 290 -2.67 24.08 -0.30
N ARG A 291 -3.45 25.17 -0.34
CA ARG A 291 -3.99 25.71 -1.60
C ARG A 291 -2.90 26.19 -2.56
N TRP A 292 -1.81 26.75 -2.04
CA TRP A 292 -0.67 27.16 -2.86
C TRP A 292 0.33 26.03 -3.12
N MET A 293 0.40 25.03 -2.23
CA MET A 293 1.31 23.89 -2.28
C MET A 293 0.54 22.54 -2.25
N PRO A 294 -0.32 22.26 -3.24
CA PRO A 294 -1.24 21.11 -3.19
C PRO A 294 -0.54 19.75 -3.18
N HIS A 295 0.65 19.69 -3.79
CA HIS A 295 1.44 18.46 -3.94
C HIS A 295 2.59 18.33 -2.94
N ALA A 296 2.97 19.40 -2.24
CA ALA A 296 4.09 19.39 -1.30
C ALA A 296 3.87 18.37 -0.17
N ILE A 297 4.94 17.74 0.30
CA ILE A 297 4.86 16.83 1.45
C ILE A 297 4.69 17.68 2.72
N ALA A 298 3.65 17.41 3.51
CA ALA A 298 3.53 17.98 4.85
C ALA A 298 3.79 16.90 5.89
N MET A 299 4.77 17.15 6.74
CA MET A 299 5.01 16.36 7.95
C MET A 299 4.98 17.28 9.16
N GLY A 300 4.92 16.74 10.37
CA GLY A 300 4.99 17.57 11.57
C GLY A 300 5.16 16.76 12.84
N HIS A 301 5.14 17.46 13.96
CA HIS A 301 4.88 16.89 15.28
C HIS A 301 3.39 17.06 15.59
N LEU A 302 2.62 15.98 15.39
CA LEU A 302 1.16 16.03 15.31
C LEU A 302 0.48 15.55 16.61
N PRO A 303 -0.84 15.80 16.79
CA PRO A 303 -1.63 15.17 17.83
C PRO A 303 -1.60 13.65 17.70
N ARG A 304 -1.53 12.95 18.84
CA ARG A 304 -1.40 11.50 18.89
C ARG A 304 -2.52 10.92 19.76
N PRO A 305 -3.52 10.24 19.17
CA PRO A 305 -3.68 9.95 17.74
C PRO A 305 -4.13 11.17 16.92
N ALA A 306 -3.73 11.20 15.65
CA ALA A 306 -4.19 12.21 14.70
C ALA A 306 -5.63 11.92 14.25
N ASP A 307 -6.44 12.97 14.19
CA ASP A 307 -7.82 12.92 13.68
C ASP A 307 -7.87 12.92 12.14
N ALA A 308 -9.07 12.79 11.58
CA ALA A 308 -9.27 12.70 10.14
C ALA A 308 -8.84 13.98 9.39
N GLU A 309 -9.12 15.16 9.96
CA GLU A 309 -8.76 16.45 9.37
C GLU A 309 -7.23 16.62 9.29
N THR A 310 -6.52 16.20 10.34
CA THR A 310 -5.06 16.16 10.36
C THR A 310 -4.53 15.21 9.28
N LYS A 311 -5.09 14.00 9.16
CA LYS A 311 -4.67 12.99 8.18
C LYS A 311 -4.98 13.36 6.72
N GLU A 312 -5.97 14.23 6.48
CA GLU A 312 -6.29 14.76 5.16
C GLU A 312 -5.21 15.73 4.64
N ILE A 313 -4.64 16.52 5.56
CA ILE A 313 -3.64 17.56 5.26
C ILE A 313 -2.23 16.98 5.23
N PHE A 314 -1.87 16.15 6.20
CA PHE A 314 -0.50 15.69 6.41
C PHE A 314 -0.22 14.35 5.75
N ASN A 315 0.98 14.24 5.16
CA ASN A 315 1.53 13.02 4.61
C ASN A 315 2.08 12.08 5.70
N GLY A 316 2.39 12.60 6.89
CA GLY A 316 2.66 11.80 8.07
C GLY A 316 3.22 12.59 9.26
N ASP A 317 3.48 11.87 10.34
CA ASP A 317 4.05 12.38 11.60
C ASP A 317 5.53 12.01 11.70
N SER A 318 6.28 12.83 12.41
CA SER A 318 7.55 12.43 13.02
C SER A 318 7.23 12.01 14.45
N ILE A 319 7.20 10.71 14.72
CA ILE A 319 6.79 10.21 16.05
C ILE A 319 7.97 10.30 17.01
N GLY A 320 8.05 11.45 17.69
CA GLY A 320 8.99 11.75 18.77
C GLY A 320 8.90 10.78 19.96
N PHE A 321 9.95 9.99 20.17
CA PHE A 321 10.34 9.35 21.44
C PHE A 321 9.33 8.38 22.07
N TRP A 322 8.32 7.94 21.31
CA TRP A 322 7.40 6.90 21.78
C TRP A 322 8.11 5.57 22.02
N THR A 323 9.23 5.30 21.32
CA THR A 323 10.05 4.12 21.59
C THR A 323 10.56 4.11 23.03
N ALA A 324 11.08 5.23 23.53
CA ALA A 324 11.58 5.35 24.91
C ALA A 324 10.45 5.14 25.93
N ARG A 325 9.28 5.77 25.71
CA ARG A 325 8.11 5.61 26.59
C ARG A 325 7.56 4.18 26.61
N VAL A 326 7.60 3.48 25.48
CA VAL A 326 7.25 2.05 25.43
C VAL A 326 8.29 1.23 26.16
N LEU A 327 9.59 1.46 25.94
CA LEU A 327 10.67 0.76 26.64
C LEU A 327 10.57 0.94 28.17
N GLU A 328 10.26 2.13 28.65
CA GLU A 328 10.08 2.46 30.09
C GLU A 328 8.74 2.00 30.67
N GLY A 329 7.78 1.60 29.85
CA GLY A 329 6.46 1.14 30.31
C GLY A 329 5.45 2.25 30.60
N GLU A 330 5.73 3.47 30.18
CA GLU A 330 4.78 4.59 30.22
C GLU A 330 3.69 4.49 29.16
N ARG A 331 3.96 3.73 28.09
CA ARG A 331 3.04 3.46 26.99
C ARG A 331 3.03 1.98 26.64
N SER A 332 1.89 1.50 26.15
CA SER A 332 1.78 0.13 25.67
C SER A 332 2.34 0.00 24.25
N PHE A 333 2.89 -1.18 23.93
CA PHE A 333 3.29 -1.52 22.56
C PHE A 333 2.11 -1.42 21.58
N ALA A 334 0.93 -1.88 22.00
CA ALA A 334 -0.29 -1.88 21.18
C ALA A 334 -0.74 -0.46 20.78
N ASP A 335 -0.61 0.52 21.68
CA ASP A 335 -0.93 1.91 21.36
C ASP A 335 0.04 2.49 20.33
N PHE A 336 1.33 2.21 20.50
CA PHE A 336 2.34 2.66 19.54
C PHE A 336 2.16 2.00 18.17
N TRP A 337 1.89 0.70 18.15
CA TRP A 337 1.57 -0.07 16.94
C TRP A 337 0.39 0.56 16.18
N ARG A 338 -0.74 0.78 16.87
CA ARG A 338 -1.94 1.37 16.26
C ARG A 338 -1.71 2.79 15.75
N LEU A 339 -0.95 3.61 16.49
CA LEU A 339 -0.59 4.96 16.07
C LEU A 339 0.21 4.94 14.75
N TYR A 340 1.25 4.12 14.69
CA TYR A 340 2.16 4.04 13.54
C TYR A 340 1.48 3.42 12.31
N HIS A 341 0.82 2.27 12.47
CA HIS A 341 0.19 1.57 11.35
C HIS A 341 -1.04 2.29 10.80
N GLY A 342 -1.81 2.98 11.64
CA GLY A 342 -3.00 3.72 11.22
C GLY A 342 -2.72 4.85 10.22
N TRP A 343 -1.50 5.41 10.21
CA TRP A 343 -1.09 6.40 9.22
C TRP A 343 -0.97 5.81 7.81
N PHE A 344 -0.49 4.58 7.67
CA PHE A 344 -0.35 3.94 6.36
C PHE A 344 -1.70 3.57 5.75
N GLU A 345 -2.73 3.38 6.56
CA GLU A 345 -4.10 3.16 6.12
C GLU A 345 -4.81 4.46 5.75
N GLN A 346 -4.72 5.48 6.62
CA GLN A 346 -5.63 6.64 6.59
C GLN A 346 -4.97 7.96 6.19
N GLY A 347 -3.64 8.04 6.23
CA GLY A 347 -2.90 9.27 5.92
C GLY A 347 -2.89 9.65 4.45
N ARG A 348 -2.75 10.95 4.17
CA ARG A 348 -2.60 11.51 2.81
C ARG A 348 -1.46 10.83 2.07
N LYS A 349 -1.69 10.46 0.81
CA LYS A 349 -0.68 9.78 -0.02
C LYS A 349 0.25 10.80 -0.73
N PRO A 350 1.54 10.46 -0.91
CA PRO A 350 2.24 9.31 -0.32
C PRO A 350 2.39 9.49 1.20
N VAL A 351 2.33 8.39 1.95
CA VAL A 351 2.54 8.43 3.41
C VAL A 351 4.04 8.48 3.70
N VAL A 352 4.46 9.44 4.53
CA VAL A 352 5.85 9.63 4.94
C VAL A 352 5.88 9.73 6.46
N MET A 353 6.30 8.64 7.12
CA MET A 353 6.37 8.54 8.59
C MET A 353 7.81 8.43 9.02
N MET A 354 8.20 9.13 10.08
CA MET A 354 9.49 8.94 10.74
C MET A 354 9.29 8.49 12.19
N ILE A 355 10.11 7.53 12.65
CA ILE A 355 10.22 7.17 14.07
C ILE A 355 11.50 7.80 14.60
N GLU A 356 11.34 8.67 15.59
CA GLU A 356 12.45 9.27 16.34
C GLU A 356 12.72 8.41 17.57
N SER A 357 13.66 7.48 17.41
CA SER A 357 14.14 6.67 18.51
C SER A 357 15.10 7.48 19.37
N ALA A 358 15.09 7.22 20.67
CA ALA A 358 16.00 7.85 21.62
C ALA A 358 16.36 6.89 22.76
N PRO A 359 17.43 7.20 23.51
CA PRO A 359 17.62 6.67 24.86
C PRO A 359 16.39 6.89 25.74
N HIS A 360 16.38 6.22 26.88
CA HIS A 360 15.34 6.41 27.88
C HIS A 360 15.32 7.88 28.37
N ASN A 361 14.18 8.34 28.91
CA ASN A 361 13.87 9.75 29.14
C ASN A 361 14.79 10.43 30.17
N GLN A 362 15.27 9.70 31.17
CA GLN A 362 16.23 10.19 32.15
C GLN A 362 17.52 10.69 31.47
N ILE A 363 18.07 10.00 30.47
CA ILE A 363 19.20 10.52 29.69
C ILE A 363 18.74 11.60 28.70
N ALA A 364 17.68 11.33 27.94
CA ALA A 364 17.23 12.21 26.85
C ALA A 364 16.82 13.63 27.32
N TYR A 365 16.40 13.77 28.58
CA TYR A 365 15.88 15.01 29.14
C TYR A 365 16.55 15.45 30.46
N GLY A 366 17.45 14.64 31.03
CA GLY A 366 18.06 14.89 32.34
C GLY A 366 19.05 16.06 32.41
N TYR A 367 19.59 16.51 31.28
CA TYR A 367 20.78 17.39 31.22
C TYR A 367 20.54 18.77 30.60
N ASP A 368 19.35 19.34 30.75
CA ASP A 368 18.89 20.65 30.21
C ASP A 368 18.88 20.78 28.67
N TYR A 369 18.69 22.02 28.16
CA TYR A 369 18.64 22.36 26.73
C TYR A 369 20.02 22.49 26.06
N SER A 370 21.08 22.07 26.72
CA SER A 370 22.46 21.99 26.23
C SER A 370 23.10 20.68 26.70
N PRO A 371 22.46 19.52 26.45
CA PRO A 371 22.82 18.26 27.06
C PRO A 371 24.29 17.90 26.80
N LEU A 372 24.79 18.16 25.58
CA LEU A 372 26.19 17.90 25.20
C LEU A 372 27.25 18.64 26.03
N LYS A 373 26.88 19.67 26.81
CA LYS A 373 27.80 20.36 27.73
C LYS A 373 27.76 19.81 29.15
N ASN A 374 26.62 19.24 29.55
CA ASN A 374 26.32 18.91 30.94
C ASN A 374 26.33 17.40 31.21
N ILE A 375 26.03 16.59 30.19
CA ILE A 375 26.07 15.14 30.31
C ILE A 375 27.50 14.64 30.49
N PRO A 376 27.75 13.68 31.39
CA PRO A 376 29.03 13.00 31.46
C PRO A 376 29.38 12.32 30.12
N PRO A 377 30.63 12.43 29.63
CA PRO A 377 31.03 11.83 28.35
C PRO A 377 30.75 10.32 28.25
N ALA A 378 30.94 9.58 29.34
CA ALA A 378 30.66 8.14 29.39
C ALA A 378 29.15 7.83 29.21
N THR A 379 28.28 8.69 29.73
CA THR A 379 26.82 8.55 29.63
C THR A 379 26.31 8.93 28.26
N LEU A 380 26.91 9.94 27.63
CA LEU A 380 26.66 10.24 26.21
C LEU A 380 27.09 9.08 25.31
N GLU A 381 28.22 8.45 25.60
CA GLU A 381 28.66 7.28 24.83
C GLU A 381 27.74 6.08 25.05
N PHE A 382 27.28 5.83 26.28
CA PHE A 382 26.24 4.83 26.56
C PHE A 382 24.96 5.13 25.78
N ALA A 383 24.49 6.38 25.78
CA ALA A 383 23.29 6.80 25.06
C ALA A 383 23.37 6.45 23.56
N ARG A 384 24.57 6.56 22.98
CA ARG A 384 24.87 6.20 21.59
C ARG A 384 25.03 4.68 21.37
N THR A 385 25.53 3.94 22.36
CA THR A 385 26.01 2.56 22.16
C THR A 385 25.19 1.49 22.87
N TYR A 386 24.08 1.84 23.53
CA TYR A 386 23.14 0.86 24.04
C TYR A 386 22.23 0.35 22.91
N TYR A 387 22.74 -0.63 22.16
CA TYR A 387 22.11 -1.17 20.95
C TYR A 387 20.68 -1.71 21.12
N PRO A 388 20.23 -2.26 22.27
CA PRO A 388 18.84 -2.68 22.41
C PRO A 388 17.81 -1.58 22.11
N TYR A 389 18.07 -0.32 22.48
CA TYR A 389 17.17 0.79 22.17
C TYR A 389 17.07 1.06 20.66
N VAL A 390 18.23 1.02 19.98
CA VAL A 390 18.34 1.21 18.53
C VAL A 390 17.62 0.09 17.79
N ARG A 391 17.89 -1.17 18.17
CA ARG A 391 17.33 -2.35 17.50
C ARG A 391 15.81 -2.43 17.63
N PHE A 392 15.27 -2.11 18.81
CA PHE A 392 13.82 -2.00 18.99
C PHE A 392 13.19 -0.96 18.08
N GLY A 393 13.71 0.28 18.10
CA GLY A 393 13.19 1.38 17.27
C GLY A 393 13.32 1.10 15.77
N LEU A 394 14.44 0.53 15.33
CA LEU A 394 14.69 0.21 13.93
C LEU A 394 13.76 -0.92 13.47
N ALA A 395 13.70 -2.03 14.21
CA ALA A 395 12.83 -3.15 13.86
C ALA A 395 11.35 -2.76 13.86
N PHE A 396 10.92 -1.91 14.82
CA PHE A 396 9.57 -1.35 14.85
C PHE A 396 9.27 -0.52 13.60
N THR A 397 10.16 0.41 13.24
CA THR A 397 10.02 1.21 12.02
C THR A 397 9.87 0.32 10.78
N LEU A 398 10.64 -0.76 10.71
CA LEU A 398 10.62 -1.69 9.58
C LEU A 398 9.37 -2.57 9.50
N MET A 399 8.48 -2.54 10.50
CA MET A 399 7.16 -3.17 10.39
C MET A 399 6.24 -2.43 9.40
N ASN A 400 6.61 -1.23 8.95
CA ASN A 400 5.96 -0.57 7.82
C ASN A 400 6.98 0.24 6.99
N ASP A 401 6.52 1.13 6.11
CA ASP A 401 7.37 1.82 5.15
C ASP A 401 7.99 3.14 5.69
N GLY A 402 8.25 3.22 7.00
CA GLY A 402 8.76 4.42 7.66
C GLY A 402 10.26 4.65 7.55
N TYR A 403 10.68 5.84 7.97
CA TYR A 403 12.06 6.29 8.12
C TYR A 403 12.49 6.22 9.57
N PHE A 404 13.74 5.83 9.82
CA PHE A 404 14.26 5.66 11.17
C PHE A 404 15.37 6.68 11.45
N CYS A 405 15.30 7.34 12.62
CA CYS A 405 16.44 7.99 13.25
C CYS A 405 16.58 7.51 14.69
N HIS A 406 17.82 7.55 15.21
CA HIS A 406 18.09 7.41 16.64
C HIS A 406 18.93 8.60 17.08
N GLU A 407 18.41 9.37 18.02
CA GLU A 407 19.00 10.63 18.46
C GLU A 407 18.90 10.81 19.97
N PHE A 408 19.48 11.89 20.50
CA PHE A 408 19.59 12.06 21.94
C PHE A 408 18.21 12.25 22.61
N GLY A 409 17.28 12.94 21.94
CA GLY A 409 15.96 13.30 22.45
C GLY A 409 15.56 14.71 22.01
N ASP A 410 14.44 15.22 22.52
CA ASP A 410 13.87 16.54 22.18
C ASP A 410 14.82 17.71 22.51
N THR A 411 15.75 17.49 23.46
CA THR A 411 16.70 18.52 23.91
C THR A 411 17.84 18.75 22.91
N TRP A 412 18.07 17.82 21.99
CA TRP A 412 19.09 17.94 20.95
C TRP A 412 18.85 17.00 19.77
N HIS A 413 18.85 17.57 18.56
CA HIS A 413 18.59 16.86 17.31
C HIS A 413 19.76 16.90 16.32
N GLY A 414 19.72 16.01 15.33
CA GLY A 414 20.72 15.89 14.27
C GLY A 414 22.02 15.23 14.75
N ASN A 415 21.91 14.28 15.67
CA ASN A 415 23.04 13.45 16.10
C ASN A 415 23.58 12.66 14.91
N ASP A 416 24.90 12.73 14.68
CA ASP A 416 25.56 11.90 13.68
C ASP A 416 25.89 10.52 14.26
N TRP A 417 24.84 9.79 14.64
CA TRP A 417 24.92 8.42 15.14
C TRP A 417 24.58 7.46 14.00
N TRP A 418 25.44 6.48 13.77
CA TRP A 418 25.27 5.52 12.69
C TRP A 418 25.57 4.10 13.18
N TYR A 419 24.83 3.15 12.63
CA TYR A 419 24.85 1.74 13.05
C TYR A 419 25.01 0.83 11.85
N GLU A 420 25.69 -0.30 12.03
CA GLU A 420 25.97 -1.27 10.96
C GLU A 420 24.70 -1.78 10.25
N GLU A 421 23.59 -1.93 10.99
CA GLU A 421 22.28 -2.35 10.48
C GLU A 421 21.74 -1.41 9.39
N LEU A 422 22.08 -0.12 9.44
CA LEU A 422 21.61 0.88 8.48
C LEU A 422 22.32 0.77 7.12
N ASN A 423 23.45 0.05 7.04
CA ASN A 423 24.17 -0.17 5.79
C ASN A 423 23.66 -1.40 5.02
N PHE A 424 22.86 -2.26 5.66
CA PHE A 424 22.42 -3.51 5.06
C PHE A 424 21.20 -3.29 4.17
N ASP A 425 21.34 -3.48 2.86
CA ASP A 425 20.23 -3.39 1.91
C ASP A 425 19.30 -4.60 2.04
N LEU A 426 18.25 -4.46 2.85
CA LEU A 426 17.18 -5.46 2.99
C LEU A 426 16.45 -5.70 1.66
N GLY A 427 16.53 -4.75 0.72
CA GLY A 427 15.82 -4.80 -0.55
C GLY A 427 14.36 -4.40 -0.42
N LYS A 428 13.46 -5.09 -1.15
CA LYS A 428 12.02 -4.77 -1.17
C LYS A 428 11.27 -5.61 -0.13
N PRO A 429 10.25 -5.06 0.56
CA PRO A 429 9.38 -5.88 1.39
C PRO A 429 8.62 -6.87 0.51
N LEU A 430 8.52 -8.13 0.98
CA LEU A 430 7.80 -9.22 0.31
C LEU A 430 6.34 -9.33 0.77
N GLY A 431 5.95 -8.51 1.75
CA GLY A 431 4.59 -8.47 2.28
C GLY A 431 4.46 -7.56 3.51
N PRO A 432 3.24 -7.46 4.07
CA PRO A 432 3.02 -6.82 5.37
C PRO A 432 3.70 -7.61 6.50
N PRO A 433 3.94 -6.99 7.67
CA PRO A 433 4.40 -7.73 8.85
C PRO A 433 3.33 -8.71 9.31
N ARG A 434 3.77 -9.85 9.88
CA ARG A 434 2.88 -10.88 10.43
C ARG A 434 3.33 -11.28 11.83
N ARG A 435 2.37 -11.68 12.67
CA ARG A 435 2.67 -12.28 13.96
C ARG A 435 3.25 -13.68 13.78
N ILE A 436 4.24 -14.01 14.60
CA ILE A 436 4.84 -15.35 14.66
C ILE A 436 4.02 -16.25 15.60
N PHE A 437 3.55 -15.68 16.71
CA PHE A 437 2.71 -16.35 17.69
C PHE A 437 1.35 -15.66 17.76
N SER A 438 0.26 -16.42 17.90
CA SER A 438 -1.11 -15.86 17.94
C SER A 438 -1.34 -14.92 19.13
N ASP A 439 -0.65 -15.18 20.23
CA ASP A 439 -0.92 -14.68 21.57
C ASP A 439 0.24 -13.85 22.15
N ALA A 440 1.25 -13.54 21.32
CA ALA A 440 2.36 -12.66 21.69
C ALA A 440 2.63 -11.61 20.60
N GLU A 441 3.06 -10.42 21.02
CA GLU A 441 3.45 -9.31 20.13
C GLU A 441 4.84 -9.56 19.51
N VAL A 442 5.02 -10.71 18.87
CA VAL A 442 6.25 -11.09 18.17
C VAL A 442 6.00 -11.06 16.68
N TRP A 443 6.72 -10.18 15.99
CA TRP A 443 6.43 -9.82 14.61
C TRP A 443 7.60 -10.17 13.70
N ARG A 444 7.26 -10.52 12.46
CA ARG A 444 8.19 -10.82 11.37
C ARG A 444 7.78 -10.04 10.14
N ARG A 445 8.75 -9.45 9.44
CA ARG A 445 8.57 -8.93 8.08
C ARG A 445 9.69 -9.41 7.18
N ASP A 446 9.31 -9.98 6.03
CA ASP A 446 10.23 -10.53 5.05
C ASP A 446 10.58 -9.50 3.97
N PHE A 447 11.85 -9.49 3.58
CA PHE A 447 12.39 -8.66 2.50
C PHE A 447 13.17 -9.52 1.49
N SER A 448 13.41 -8.99 0.29
CA SER A 448 14.08 -9.72 -0.78
C SER A 448 15.49 -10.18 -0.42
N ASN A 449 16.23 -9.40 0.36
CA ASN A 449 17.60 -9.73 0.78
C ASN A 449 17.71 -10.09 2.26
N GLY A 450 16.61 -10.09 3.02
CA GLY A 450 16.67 -10.31 4.46
C GLY A 450 15.32 -10.47 5.14
N LEU A 451 15.35 -10.41 6.47
CA LEU A 451 14.16 -10.43 7.31
C LEU A 451 14.36 -9.55 8.54
N VAL A 452 13.25 -9.05 9.09
CA VAL A 452 13.23 -8.29 10.34
C VAL A 452 12.35 -9.02 11.35
N LEU A 453 12.86 -9.18 12.57
CA LEU A 453 12.08 -9.67 13.71
C LEU A 453 12.00 -8.59 14.78
N LEU A 454 10.85 -8.52 15.45
CA LEU A 454 10.57 -7.59 16.53
C LEU A 454 9.87 -8.35 17.67
N ASN A 455 10.43 -8.25 18.87
CA ASN A 455 9.78 -8.69 20.10
C ASN A 455 9.18 -7.48 20.82
N GLY A 456 7.86 -7.31 20.74
CA GLY A 456 7.09 -6.29 21.45
C GLY A 456 6.62 -6.73 22.85
N THR A 457 7.10 -7.85 23.38
CA THR A 457 6.75 -8.36 24.71
C THR A 457 7.78 -7.96 25.77
N ARG A 458 7.40 -8.13 27.05
CA ARG A 458 8.28 -7.88 28.21
C ARG A 458 9.15 -9.07 28.61
N GLU A 459 9.07 -10.16 27.85
CA GLU A 459 9.80 -11.39 28.10
C GLU A 459 10.70 -11.73 26.90
N PRO A 460 11.82 -12.42 27.10
CA PRO A 460 12.61 -12.96 26.00
C PRO A 460 11.78 -13.94 25.14
N GLN A 461 11.97 -13.89 23.82
CA GLN A 461 11.24 -14.72 22.86
C GLN A 461 12.21 -15.46 21.94
N THR A 462 12.04 -16.77 21.80
CA THR A 462 12.86 -17.61 20.93
C THR A 462 12.10 -18.00 19.67
N ILE A 463 12.65 -17.67 18.51
CA ILE A 463 12.00 -17.78 17.20
C ILE A 463 12.77 -18.81 16.36
N GLN A 464 12.04 -19.79 15.83
CA GLN A 464 12.57 -20.77 14.88
C GLN A 464 12.44 -20.24 13.45
N LEU A 465 13.54 -20.22 12.70
CA LEU A 465 13.61 -19.71 11.34
C LEU A 465 13.89 -20.81 10.30
N GLY A 466 14.61 -21.86 10.69
CA GLY A 466 15.11 -22.88 9.75
C GLY A 466 16.30 -22.37 8.92
N PRO A 467 16.76 -23.15 7.93
CA PRO A 467 17.84 -22.72 7.04
C PRO A 467 17.44 -21.53 6.16
N GLY A 468 18.42 -20.80 5.65
CA GLY A 468 18.20 -19.71 4.68
C GLY A 468 18.43 -18.29 5.19
N TYR A 469 18.88 -18.14 6.45
CA TYR A 469 19.24 -16.85 7.03
C TYR A 469 20.55 -16.89 7.82
N ARG A 470 21.23 -15.75 7.87
CA ARG A 470 22.39 -15.51 8.72
C ARG A 470 22.31 -14.16 9.40
N ARG A 471 22.96 -14.03 10.55
CA ARG A 471 23.19 -12.74 11.21
C ARG A 471 23.98 -11.83 10.27
N LEU A 472 23.77 -10.52 10.37
CA LEU A 472 24.62 -9.56 9.68
C LEU A 472 26.07 -9.71 10.16
N LYS A 473 27.02 -9.13 9.43
CA LYS A 473 28.43 -9.13 9.80
C LYS A 473 28.84 -7.74 10.28
N GLY A 474 29.30 -7.66 11.50
CA GLY A 474 29.52 -6.43 12.24
C GLY A 474 30.36 -6.62 13.51
N ARG A 475 30.68 -5.53 14.19
CA ARG A 475 31.54 -5.52 15.39
C ARG A 475 30.97 -4.76 16.57
N GLU A 476 29.86 -4.08 16.36
CA GLU A 476 29.29 -3.08 17.25
C GLU A 476 28.50 -3.69 18.43
N ALA A 477 27.40 -4.39 18.14
CA ALA A 477 26.49 -4.89 19.17
C ALA A 477 26.99 -6.17 19.86
N ALA A 478 27.02 -6.16 21.20
CA ALA A 478 27.16 -7.39 21.99
C ALA A 478 25.97 -8.33 21.74
N ARG A 479 26.22 -9.63 21.76
CA ARG A 479 25.17 -10.64 21.58
C ARG A 479 24.15 -10.60 22.72
N HIS A 480 24.63 -10.44 23.95
CA HIS A 480 23.83 -10.22 25.13
C HIS A 480 24.22 -8.89 25.76
N GLU A 481 23.25 -7.99 25.86
CA GLU A 481 23.41 -6.68 26.49
C GLU A 481 22.11 -6.31 27.18
N TYR A 482 22.19 -6.06 28.49
CA TYR A 482 21.04 -5.74 29.33
C TYR A 482 21.45 -5.04 30.62
N ILE A 483 20.46 -4.48 31.31
CA ILE A 483 20.62 -3.82 32.62
C ILE A 483 19.88 -4.62 33.68
N VAL A 484 20.50 -4.78 34.84
CA VAL A 484 19.87 -5.34 36.05
C VAL A 484 19.78 -4.20 37.07
N ASP A 485 18.57 -3.67 37.22
CA ASP A 485 18.23 -2.55 38.12
C ASP A 485 18.00 -3.02 39.56
N ASP A 486 17.95 -2.11 40.52
CA ASP A 486 17.68 -2.42 41.95
C ASP A 486 16.20 -2.70 42.25
N VAL A 487 15.28 -2.53 41.28
CA VAL A 487 13.85 -2.83 41.46
C VAL A 487 13.41 -4.14 40.79
N VAL A 488 14.34 -4.91 40.22
CA VAL A 488 14.04 -6.20 39.57
C VAL A 488 14.12 -7.37 40.55
N PRO A 489 13.38 -8.48 40.33
CA PRO A 489 13.44 -9.67 41.20
C PRO A 489 14.83 -10.31 41.35
N ALA A 490 15.79 -9.95 40.50
CA ALA A 490 17.15 -10.43 40.56
C ALA A 490 18.03 -9.67 41.58
N PHE A 491 17.56 -8.55 42.14
CA PHE A 491 18.24 -7.77 43.16
C PHE A 491 17.76 -8.13 44.58
N SER A 492 18.67 -8.04 45.55
CA SER A 492 18.33 -8.16 46.97
C SER A 492 19.21 -7.26 47.82
N ALA A 493 18.60 -6.50 48.71
CA ALA A 493 19.26 -5.67 49.72
C ALA A 493 18.53 -5.85 51.07
N PRO A 494 18.98 -6.77 51.94
CA PRO A 494 18.31 -7.04 53.20
C PRO A 494 18.45 -5.85 54.19
N PRO A 495 17.59 -5.72 55.21
CA PRO A 495 17.74 -4.66 56.21
C PRO A 495 19.17 -4.61 56.80
N PRO A 496 19.74 -3.41 57.07
CA PRO A 496 19.06 -2.11 57.14
C PRO A 496 19.12 -1.26 55.86
N TRP A 497 19.36 -1.85 54.68
CA TRP A 497 19.24 -1.13 53.41
C TRP A 497 17.84 -0.50 53.26
N ARG A 498 17.78 0.72 52.73
CA ARG A 498 16.54 1.47 52.50
C ARG A 498 16.47 2.03 51.09
N GLU A 499 15.29 2.04 50.51
CA GLU A 499 15.01 2.73 49.24
C GLU A 499 15.21 4.24 49.41
N VAL A 500 15.86 4.85 48.43
CA VAL A 500 16.08 6.30 48.29
C VAL A 500 15.89 6.70 46.82
N VAL A 501 15.59 7.97 46.57
CA VAL A 501 15.46 8.49 45.21
C VAL A 501 16.32 9.74 45.10
N TYR A 502 17.35 9.66 44.28
CA TYR A 502 18.23 10.77 43.93
C TYR A 502 18.00 11.12 42.46
N ASP A 503 16.99 11.95 42.19
CA ASP A 503 16.68 12.42 40.84
C ASP A 503 16.40 13.92 40.87
N SER A 504 17.15 14.70 40.08
CA SER A 504 16.88 16.12 39.87
C SER A 504 15.59 16.33 39.07
N GLY A 505 15.12 15.32 38.34
CA GLY A 505 13.91 15.29 37.53
C GLY A 505 14.19 15.50 36.04
N ARG A 506 13.31 14.92 35.23
CA ARG A 506 13.45 14.81 33.77
C ARG A 506 13.37 16.12 32.98
N TRP A 507 13.21 17.29 33.61
CA TRP A 507 12.96 18.56 32.91
C TRP A 507 13.48 19.75 33.71
N LYS A 508 14.80 19.87 33.82
CA LYS A 508 15.46 20.97 34.55
C LYS A 508 16.18 21.91 33.60
N SER A 509 15.85 23.20 33.69
CA SER A 509 16.50 24.26 32.92
C SER A 509 17.85 24.70 33.50
N LYS A 510 18.16 24.30 34.75
CA LYS A 510 19.43 24.55 35.44
C LYS A 510 19.73 23.40 36.41
N GLY A 511 21.01 23.06 36.52
CA GLY A 511 21.51 22.03 37.43
C GLY A 511 21.49 22.46 38.92
N PRO A 512 22.00 21.60 39.82
CA PRO A 512 22.72 20.35 39.54
C PRO A 512 21.82 19.25 38.92
N PHE A 513 22.40 18.45 38.02
CA PHE A 513 21.74 17.31 37.35
C PHE A 513 22.26 16.00 37.97
N TYR A 514 21.36 15.09 38.34
CA TYR A 514 21.70 13.82 38.96
C TYR A 514 20.52 12.87 38.87
N HIS A 515 20.77 11.58 38.63
CA HIS A 515 19.71 10.62 38.36
C HIS A 515 20.03 9.20 38.86
N SER A 516 19.11 8.63 39.66
CA SER A 516 19.10 7.19 39.95
C SER A 516 18.67 6.44 38.69
N TRP A 517 19.23 5.26 38.42
CA TRP A 517 18.70 4.47 37.31
C TRP A 517 17.28 3.99 37.63
N GLY A 518 16.43 3.86 36.60
CA GLY A 518 15.09 3.33 36.80
C GLY A 518 14.23 4.21 37.72
N LYS A 519 13.76 3.65 38.84
CA LYS A 519 12.82 4.33 39.77
C LYS A 519 13.48 4.88 41.03
N GLY A 520 14.70 4.48 41.35
CA GLY A 520 15.33 4.80 42.62
C GLY A 520 16.67 4.11 42.79
N SER A 521 17.18 4.13 44.02
CA SER A 521 18.37 3.39 44.44
C SER A 521 18.15 2.90 45.87
N HIS A 522 19.04 2.04 46.37
CA HIS A 522 19.08 1.63 47.77
C HIS A 522 20.32 2.20 48.48
N GLN A 523 20.16 2.63 49.72
CA GLN A 523 21.22 3.18 50.55
C GLN A 523 21.41 2.39 51.83
N LEU A 524 22.67 2.22 52.21
CA LEU A 524 23.08 1.68 53.50
C LEU A 524 23.99 2.70 54.21
N ASP A 525 23.51 3.20 55.35
CA ASP A 525 24.17 4.27 56.14
C ASP A 525 25.24 3.76 57.12
N GLU A 526 25.18 2.47 57.45
CA GLU A 526 26.01 1.83 58.48
C GLU A 526 26.64 0.53 57.97
N THR A 527 27.44 -0.15 58.79
CA THR A 527 27.96 -1.48 58.40
C THR A 527 26.81 -2.48 58.41
N GLY A 528 26.63 -3.21 57.31
CA GLY A 528 25.52 -4.14 57.13
C GLY A 528 25.83 -5.26 56.12
N PRO A 529 24.86 -6.15 55.87
CA PRO A 529 24.98 -7.19 54.85
C PRO A 529 25.14 -6.60 53.44
N PRO A 530 25.78 -7.32 52.49
CA PRO A 530 25.93 -6.84 51.13
C PRO A 530 24.59 -6.79 50.38
N ALA A 531 24.47 -5.84 49.44
CA ALA A 531 23.48 -5.94 48.39
C ALA A 531 23.97 -6.91 47.29
N GLU A 532 23.07 -7.61 46.62
CA GLU A 532 23.41 -8.62 45.63
C GLU A 532 22.50 -8.54 44.39
N TRP A 533 23.10 -8.57 43.19
CA TRP A 533 22.39 -8.73 41.91
C TRP A 533 22.72 -10.10 41.31
N LYS A 534 21.70 -10.87 40.95
CA LYS A 534 21.85 -12.08 40.12
C LYS A 534 21.96 -11.68 38.66
N LEU A 535 23.05 -12.08 37.99
CA LEU A 535 23.32 -11.61 36.62
C LEU A 535 22.49 -12.32 35.56
N GLY A 536 22.09 -13.57 35.78
CA GLY A 536 21.23 -14.32 34.85
C GLY A 536 21.80 -14.47 33.44
N ILE A 537 23.12 -14.69 33.30
CA ILE A 537 23.77 -14.75 31.98
C ILE A 537 23.19 -15.89 31.11
N PRO A 538 22.86 -15.63 29.82
CA PRO A 538 22.20 -16.66 28.98
C PRO A 538 23.12 -17.77 28.49
N GLU A 539 24.42 -17.50 28.31
CA GLU A 539 25.39 -18.47 27.79
C GLU A 539 26.78 -18.27 28.42
N ASP A 540 27.67 -19.23 28.20
CA ASP A 540 29.07 -19.13 28.63
C ASP A 540 29.81 -18.13 27.72
N ASP A 541 30.34 -17.05 28.29
CA ASP A 541 31.12 -16.05 27.57
C ASP A 541 31.97 -15.20 28.55
N THR A 542 32.78 -14.29 28.02
CA THR A 542 33.35 -13.18 28.79
C THR A 542 32.34 -12.04 28.85
N TYR A 543 32.03 -11.58 30.07
CA TYR A 543 31.10 -10.49 30.29
C TYR A 543 31.80 -9.28 30.90
N THR A 544 31.59 -8.10 30.31
CA THR A 544 31.95 -6.81 30.90
C THR A 544 30.79 -6.32 31.75
N ILE A 545 31.07 -6.03 33.02
CA ILE A 545 30.09 -5.59 34.02
C ILE A 545 30.45 -4.18 34.50
N ALA A 546 29.49 -3.27 34.49
CA ALA A 546 29.64 -1.92 35.04
C ALA A 546 28.51 -1.58 36.02
N ALA A 547 28.76 -0.65 36.95
CA ALA A 547 27.78 -0.16 37.93
C ALA A 547 27.45 1.32 37.70
N TRP A 548 26.23 1.71 38.02
CA TRP A 548 25.75 3.09 38.02
C TRP A 548 25.48 3.57 39.45
N TRP A 549 25.59 4.87 39.69
CA TRP A 549 25.04 5.57 40.86
C TRP A 549 24.80 7.05 40.55
N PRO A 550 23.87 7.73 41.26
CA PRO A 550 23.51 9.12 40.97
C PRO A 550 24.62 10.13 41.31
N ALA A 551 24.70 11.24 40.58
CA ALA A 551 25.57 12.39 40.89
C ALA A 551 24.98 13.36 41.94
N ALA A 552 24.27 12.85 42.96
CA ALA A 552 23.53 13.67 43.91
C ALA A 552 24.41 14.69 44.66
N PRO A 553 23.88 15.84 45.11
CA PRO A 553 24.64 16.80 45.93
C PRO A 553 25.30 16.16 47.17
N GLU A 554 24.63 15.17 47.75
CA GLU A 554 25.08 14.39 48.91
C GLU A 554 26.22 13.41 48.58
N MET A 555 26.49 13.14 47.31
CA MET A 555 27.48 12.15 46.83
C MET A 555 28.84 12.35 47.48
N THR A 556 29.26 13.60 47.70
CA THR A 556 30.56 13.90 48.34
C THR A 556 30.77 13.27 49.73
N ASN A 557 29.69 12.83 50.40
CA ASN A 557 29.73 12.14 51.69
C ASN A 557 29.59 10.60 51.59
N TRP A 558 29.40 10.05 50.39
CA TRP A 558 29.25 8.61 50.18
C TRP A 558 30.58 7.86 50.29
N SER A 559 30.49 6.53 50.34
CA SER A 559 31.62 5.65 50.55
C SER A 559 32.67 5.79 49.45
N LYS A 560 33.91 6.03 49.87
CA LYS A 560 35.08 6.05 48.99
C LYS A 560 35.61 4.66 48.67
N ARG A 561 35.03 3.62 49.28
CA ARG A 561 35.49 2.23 49.15
C ARG A 561 34.30 1.27 49.06
N ALA A 562 33.49 1.45 48.02
CA ALA A 562 32.45 0.51 47.63
C ALA A 562 33.09 -0.71 46.96
N LEU A 563 33.06 -1.89 47.59
CA LEU A 563 33.60 -3.12 47.05
C LEU A 563 32.52 -3.86 46.26
N PHE A 564 32.75 -3.99 44.94
CA PHE A 564 31.98 -4.86 44.05
C PHE A 564 32.73 -6.17 43.84
N GLU A 565 32.10 -7.30 44.14
CA GLU A 565 32.63 -8.65 43.91
C GLU A 565 31.76 -9.41 42.94
N VAL A 566 32.34 -9.88 41.83
CA VAL A 566 31.70 -10.83 40.92
C VAL A 566 31.94 -12.23 41.47
N VAL A 567 30.88 -12.94 41.81
CA VAL A 567 30.93 -14.28 42.38
C VAL A 567 30.32 -15.28 41.41
N SER A 568 31.02 -16.36 41.10
CA SER A 568 30.54 -17.44 40.25
C SER A 568 30.93 -18.79 40.84
N GLY A 569 30.00 -19.74 40.89
CA GLY A 569 30.23 -21.04 41.53
C GLY A 569 30.59 -20.94 43.02
N GLY A 570 30.15 -19.88 43.70
CA GLY A 570 30.49 -19.59 45.10
C GLY A 570 31.86 -18.96 45.33
N GLN A 571 32.66 -18.72 44.27
CA GLN A 571 33.98 -18.10 44.38
C GLN A 571 33.97 -16.67 43.83
N VAL A 572 34.70 -15.76 44.48
CA VAL A 572 34.96 -14.42 43.95
C VAL A 572 35.91 -14.56 42.76
N VAL A 573 35.41 -14.27 41.56
CA VAL A 573 36.16 -14.40 40.29
C VAL A 573 36.70 -13.06 39.79
N ALA A 574 36.12 -11.95 40.26
CA ALA A 574 36.66 -10.61 40.07
C ALA A 574 36.19 -9.70 41.22
N SER A 575 36.96 -8.66 41.51
CA SER A 575 36.57 -7.66 42.51
C SER A 575 37.11 -6.28 42.14
N LYS A 576 36.36 -5.23 42.44
CA LYS A 576 36.76 -3.84 42.22
C LYS A 576 36.29 -2.98 43.39
N VAL A 577 37.18 -2.14 43.91
CA VAL A 577 36.81 -1.07 44.83
C VAL A 577 36.62 0.20 44.02
N LEU A 578 35.43 0.80 44.14
CA LEU A 578 35.05 2.05 43.48
C LEU A 578 34.79 3.14 44.53
N ASP A 579 35.05 4.39 44.14
CA ASP A 579 34.78 5.57 44.95
C ASP A 579 33.44 6.17 44.52
N GLN A 580 32.40 6.00 45.33
CA GLN A 580 31.06 6.55 45.05
C GLN A 580 30.95 8.03 45.39
N SER A 581 31.99 8.65 45.96
CA SER A 581 31.96 10.08 46.30
C SER A 581 32.25 11.02 45.13
N VAL A 582 32.53 10.45 43.96
CA VAL A 582 32.87 11.16 42.74
C VAL A 582 32.15 10.54 41.54
N ALA A 583 32.02 11.34 40.50
CA ALA A 583 31.80 10.85 39.15
C ALA A 583 30.54 9.96 38.99
N GLY A 584 29.45 10.29 39.71
CA GLY A 584 28.13 9.70 39.49
C GLY A 584 27.52 10.08 38.14
N ASP A 585 26.32 9.56 37.86
CA ASP A 585 25.61 9.71 36.59
C ASP A 585 26.36 9.11 35.39
N GLN A 586 27.15 8.06 35.61
CA GLN A 586 27.87 7.35 34.55
C GLN A 586 28.19 5.91 34.96
N TRP A 587 28.47 5.06 33.97
CA TRP A 587 28.80 3.65 34.16
C TRP A 587 30.27 3.46 34.52
N HIS A 588 30.53 2.73 35.61
CA HIS A 588 31.86 2.40 36.11
C HIS A 588 32.16 0.91 35.97
N GLU A 589 33.17 0.56 35.18
CA GLU A 589 33.53 -0.83 34.96
C GLU A 589 34.05 -1.50 36.24
N ILE A 590 33.41 -2.61 36.61
CA ILE A 590 33.85 -3.54 37.65
C ILE A 590 34.93 -4.47 37.07
N GLY A 591 34.65 -5.05 35.89
CA GLY A 591 35.63 -5.81 35.13
C GLY A 591 35.02 -6.61 33.98
N SER A 592 35.90 -7.18 33.16
CA SER A 592 35.57 -8.13 32.09
C SER A 592 35.99 -9.54 32.51
N VAL A 593 35.03 -10.43 32.71
CA VAL A 593 35.21 -11.69 33.43
C VAL A 593 34.65 -12.87 32.63
N PRO A 594 35.40 -13.97 32.45
CA PRO A 594 34.85 -15.22 31.93
C PRO A 594 33.83 -15.80 32.92
N LEU A 595 32.60 -15.97 32.50
CA LEU A 595 31.52 -16.50 33.33
C LEU A 595 30.84 -17.67 32.62
N LYS A 596 30.37 -18.61 33.44
CA LYS A 596 29.55 -19.74 32.97
C LYS A 596 28.16 -19.64 33.52
N ALA A 597 27.15 -19.90 32.70
CA ALA A 597 25.74 -19.83 33.10
C ALA A 597 25.45 -20.75 34.29
N VAL A 598 26.02 -21.96 34.27
CA VAL A 598 25.91 -22.94 35.37
C VAL A 598 26.48 -22.45 36.71
N GLY A 599 27.37 -21.46 36.68
CA GLY A 599 27.96 -20.86 37.87
C GLY A 599 27.02 -19.93 38.63
N ASN A 600 25.82 -19.64 38.11
CA ASN A 600 24.83 -18.70 38.67
C ASN A 600 25.48 -17.40 39.17
N PRO A 601 26.17 -16.65 38.30
CA PRO A 601 26.98 -15.52 38.74
C PRO A 601 26.15 -14.39 39.35
N VAL A 602 26.69 -13.79 40.40
CA VAL A 602 26.12 -12.65 41.11
C VAL A 602 27.16 -11.54 41.29
N VAL A 603 26.72 -10.31 41.48
CA VAL A 603 27.56 -9.19 41.94
C VAL A 603 27.14 -8.82 43.34
N ARG A 604 28.09 -8.80 44.28
CA ARG A 604 27.89 -8.33 45.65
C ARG A 604 28.49 -6.95 45.86
N LEU A 605 27.79 -6.09 46.56
CA LEU A 605 28.24 -4.77 46.95
C LEU A 605 28.36 -4.68 48.48
N SER A 606 29.58 -4.41 48.96
CA SER A 606 29.91 -4.23 50.37
C SER A 606 30.58 -2.89 50.63
N ASN A 607 30.33 -2.31 51.80
CA ASN A 607 30.98 -1.07 52.22
C ASN A 607 32.27 -1.35 52.99
N LEU A 608 33.41 -0.81 52.56
CA LEU A 608 34.70 -0.94 53.25
C LEU A 608 35.19 0.38 53.89
N ALA A 609 34.38 1.43 53.92
CA ALA A 609 34.72 2.73 54.49
C ALA A 609 33.53 3.37 55.22
N GLU A 610 33.81 4.47 55.91
CA GLU A 610 32.77 5.34 56.48
C GLU A 610 32.02 6.09 55.37
N GLY A 611 30.75 6.41 55.62
CA GLY A 611 29.85 7.10 54.70
C GLY A 611 28.82 6.16 54.06
N PRO A 612 27.65 6.67 53.62
CA PRO A 612 26.62 5.85 52.98
C PRO A 612 27.10 5.20 51.69
N ILE A 613 26.66 3.98 51.41
CA ILE A 613 26.90 3.27 50.14
C ILE A 613 25.59 3.14 49.35
N ILE A 614 25.66 3.28 48.04
CA ILE A 614 24.51 3.28 47.13
C ILE A 614 24.52 2.05 46.22
N ALA A 615 23.40 1.35 46.13
CA ALA A 615 23.14 0.27 45.18
C ALA A 615 22.06 0.74 44.20
N ASP A 616 22.33 0.67 42.90
CA ASP A 616 21.44 1.16 41.86
C ASP A 616 21.38 0.13 40.72
N ALA A 617 22.06 0.35 39.59
CA ALA A 617 22.00 -0.57 38.45
C ALA A 617 23.35 -1.17 38.05
N LEU A 618 23.27 -2.33 37.37
CA LEU A 618 24.38 -2.97 36.67
C LEU A 618 24.12 -3.04 35.16
N TRP A 619 25.14 -2.78 34.35
CA TRP A 619 25.14 -2.97 32.89
C TRP A 619 26.03 -4.15 32.50
N ILE A 620 25.44 -5.16 31.86
CA ILE A 620 26.07 -6.44 31.54
C ILE A 620 26.16 -6.57 30.02
N ARG A 621 27.36 -6.89 29.51
CA ARG A 621 27.62 -7.06 28.07
C ARG A 621 28.50 -8.26 27.78
N SER A 622 28.13 -9.08 26.81
CA SER A 622 28.92 -10.21 26.33
C SER A 622 30.03 -9.78 25.35
N ALA A 623 31.12 -10.55 25.29
CA ALA A 623 32.19 -10.37 24.30
C ALA A 623 31.77 -10.85 22.91
N ALA A 624 30.95 -11.90 22.82
CA ALA A 624 30.31 -12.36 21.59
C ALA A 624 29.51 -11.22 20.94
N ARG A 625 29.47 -11.22 19.61
CA ARG A 625 28.78 -10.19 18.81
C ARG A 625 27.47 -10.69 18.25
N LEU A 626 26.47 -9.81 18.24
CA LEU A 626 25.14 -10.13 17.70
C LEU A 626 25.19 -10.31 16.19
N ASN A 627 26.00 -9.48 15.52
CA ASN A 627 26.23 -9.48 14.07
C ASN A 627 27.55 -10.21 13.74
N ASP A 628 27.65 -11.50 14.03
CA ASP A 628 28.87 -12.30 13.80
C ASP A 628 28.92 -13.03 12.44
N GLY A 629 27.91 -12.85 11.58
CA GLY A 629 27.79 -13.53 10.29
C GLY A 629 27.40 -15.01 10.37
N SER A 630 27.14 -15.55 11.57
CA SER A 630 26.77 -16.95 11.74
C SER A 630 25.35 -17.23 11.22
N ARG A 631 25.07 -18.50 10.91
CA ARG A 631 23.73 -18.94 10.50
C ARG A 631 22.73 -18.69 11.62
N ALA A 632 21.52 -18.26 11.26
CA ALA A 632 20.47 -17.89 12.19
C ALA A 632 19.26 -18.82 12.01
N GLU A 633 19.43 -20.12 12.28
CA GLU A 633 18.31 -21.08 12.22
C GLU A 633 17.33 -20.87 13.39
N GLN A 634 17.82 -20.28 14.47
CA GLN A 634 17.06 -19.86 15.65
C GLN A 634 17.61 -18.52 16.14
N VAL A 635 16.75 -17.66 16.66
CA VAL A 635 17.15 -16.42 17.34
C VAL A 635 16.34 -16.23 18.62
N THR A 636 17.02 -15.90 19.72
CA THR A 636 16.39 -15.40 20.95
C THR A 636 16.52 -13.88 21.00
N LEU A 637 15.38 -13.19 21.00
CA LEU A 637 15.29 -11.75 21.21
C LEU A 637 14.99 -11.46 22.67
N GLN A 638 15.64 -10.45 23.23
CA GLN A 638 15.31 -9.96 24.58
C GLN A 638 13.96 -9.23 24.57
N ALA A 639 13.44 -8.92 25.76
CA ALA A 639 12.26 -8.10 25.91
C ALA A 639 12.42 -6.75 25.18
N MET A 640 11.40 -6.33 24.42
CA MET A 640 11.41 -5.06 23.67
C MET A 640 12.67 -4.88 22.80
N ASP A 641 12.96 -5.85 21.95
CA ASP A 641 14.18 -5.90 21.13
C ASP A 641 13.88 -6.30 19.67
N GLY A 642 14.85 -6.15 18.78
CA GLY A 642 14.74 -6.51 17.37
C GLY A 642 16.03 -7.02 16.75
N ILE A 643 15.92 -7.58 15.55
CA ILE A 643 17.09 -7.99 14.75
C ILE A 643 16.78 -7.95 13.25
N LEU A 644 17.81 -7.64 12.46
CA LEU A 644 17.84 -7.79 11.01
C LEU A 644 18.70 -9.01 10.67
N LEU A 645 18.25 -9.83 9.73
CA LEU A 645 18.99 -10.99 9.24
C LEU A 645 19.13 -10.92 7.72
N GLU A 646 20.25 -11.40 7.20
CA GLU A 646 20.50 -11.55 5.78
C GLU A 646 19.95 -12.88 5.28
N ARG A 647 19.30 -12.85 4.11
CA ARG A 647 18.79 -14.04 3.42
C ARG A 647 19.92 -14.68 2.62
N THR A 648 20.13 -15.98 2.80
CA THR A 648 21.21 -16.75 2.17
C THR A 648 20.74 -17.64 1.01
N GLN A 649 19.43 -17.72 0.74
CA GLN A 649 18.83 -18.43 -0.41
C GLN A 649 18.21 -17.45 -1.41
N GLN A 650 18.43 -17.68 -2.71
CA GLN A 650 17.95 -16.84 -3.82
C GLN A 650 16.42 -16.93 -3.95
N GLN A 651 15.74 -15.84 -3.62
CA GLN A 651 14.33 -15.62 -3.97
C GLN A 651 14.30 -14.57 -5.08
N SER A 652 13.73 -14.91 -6.23
CA SER A 652 13.57 -13.95 -7.33
C SER A 652 12.15 -13.38 -7.30
N VAL A 653 12.03 -12.05 -7.44
CA VAL A 653 10.75 -11.33 -7.47
C VAL A 653 10.58 -10.67 -8.83
N ALA A 654 9.47 -10.96 -9.51
CA ALA A 654 9.12 -10.36 -10.79
C ALA A 654 7.90 -9.44 -10.64
N ARG A 655 7.85 -8.35 -11.43
CA ARG A 655 6.70 -7.44 -11.53
C ARG A 655 6.31 -7.28 -12.98
N TYR A 656 5.01 -7.21 -13.26
CA TYR A 656 4.49 -7.24 -14.63
C TYR A 656 3.76 -5.96 -14.98
N ARG A 657 3.90 -5.51 -16.24
CA ARG A 657 3.18 -4.35 -16.76
C ARG A 657 1.85 -4.79 -17.37
N PRO A 658 0.76 -4.01 -17.22
CA PRO A 658 -0.51 -4.26 -17.89
C PRO A 658 -0.35 -4.11 -19.42
N SER A 659 -1.04 -4.96 -20.19
CA SER A 659 -1.21 -4.76 -21.63
C SER A 659 -2.62 -4.29 -21.97
N GLY A 660 -2.71 -3.24 -22.80
CA GLY A 660 -3.96 -2.75 -23.39
C GLY A 660 -4.41 -3.50 -24.65
N GLU A 661 -3.67 -4.52 -25.09
CA GLU A 661 -3.96 -5.28 -26.31
C GLU A 661 -5.27 -6.09 -26.18
N ASN A 662 -6.08 -6.10 -27.25
CA ASN A 662 -7.18 -7.04 -27.36
C ASN A 662 -6.68 -8.35 -28.00
N PHE A 663 -7.02 -9.49 -27.39
CA PHE A 663 -6.58 -10.81 -27.85
C PHE A 663 -7.65 -11.90 -27.62
N PRO A 664 -7.71 -12.92 -28.51
CA PRO A 664 -8.80 -13.91 -28.56
C PRO A 664 -8.58 -15.08 -27.59
N ASN A 665 -8.61 -14.81 -26.28
CA ASN A 665 -8.69 -15.88 -25.27
C ASN A 665 -9.95 -16.75 -25.50
N PRO A 666 -9.89 -18.06 -25.21
CA PRO A 666 -11.03 -18.95 -25.43
C PRO A 666 -12.24 -18.54 -24.58
N GLU A 667 -13.45 -18.88 -25.05
CA GLU A 667 -14.66 -18.89 -24.21
C GLU A 667 -15.14 -17.50 -23.71
N ARG A 668 -14.62 -16.41 -24.28
CA ARG A 668 -14.96 -15.03 -23.93
C ARG A 668 -15.05 -14.09 -25.14
N GLY A 669 -15.63 -12.92 -24.92
CA GLY A 669 -15.59 -11.82 -25.89
C GLY A 669 -16.77 -11.80 -26.86
N PHE A 670 -16.64 -10.99 -27.90
CA PHE A 670 -17.63 -10.96 -28.97
C PHE A 670 -17.69 -12.30 -29.72
N TYR A 671 -18.87 -12.66 -30.21
CA TYR A 671 -19.06 -13.79 -31.13
C TYR A 671 -19.67 -13.34 -32.46
N VAL A 672 -19.36 -14.09 -33.51
CA VAL A 672 -20.06 -14.02 -34.81
C VAL A 672 -21.16 -15.07 -34.83
N GLN A 673 -22.28 -14.78 -35.50
CA GLN A 673 -23.38 -15.73 -35.66
C GLN A 673 -23.49 -16.25 -37.08
N LYS A 674 -23.65 -17.57 -37.22
CA LYS A 674 -24.06 -18.25 -38.46
C LYS A 674 -25.27 -19.14 -38.18
N ALA A 675 -25.95 -19.57 -39.23
CA ALA A 675 -27.10 -20.45 -39.13
C ALA A 675 -27.13 -21.46 -40.29
N TYR A 676 -27.32 -22.73 -39.95
CA TYR A 676 -27.91 -23.70 -40.85
C TYR A 676 -29.42 -23.47 -40.86
N ARG A 677 -29.91 -22.79 -41.91
CA ARG A 677 -31.33 -22.52 -42.16
C ARG A 677 -31.68 -22.87 -43.61
N PRO A 678 -31.99 -24.14 -43.91
CA PRO A 678 -32.43 -24.55 -45.23
C PRO A 678 -33.74 -23.85 -45.58
N ARG A 679 -33.89 -23.47 -46.85
CA ARG A 679 -35.11 -22.88 -47.40
C ARG A 679 -35.64 -23.75 -48.53
N PRO A 680 -36.97 -23.97 -48.63
CA PRO A 680 -37.54 -24.77 -49.70
C PRO A 680 -37.10 -24.26 -51.08
N GLY A 681 -36.54 -25.14 -51.91
CA GLY A 681 -36.09 -24.82 -53.27
C GLY A 681 -34.74 -24.13 -53.39
N GLU A 682 -34.07 -23.82 -52.27
CA GLU A 682 -32.69 -23.30 -52.25
C GLU A 682 -31.69 -24.43 -51.89
N PRO A 683 -30.44 -24.38 -52.38
CA PRO A 683 -29.41 -25.30 -51.91
C PRO A 683 -29.19 -25.12 -50.39
N PRO A 684 -28.82 -26.20 -49.66
CA PRO A 684 -28.49 -26.09 -48.25
C PRO A 684 -27.41 -25.03 -48.00
N PRO A 685 -27.47 -24.29 -46.87
CA PRO A 685 -26.42 -23.34 -46.51
C PRO A 685 -25.04 -24.00 -46.48
N ALA A 686 -24.00 -23.29 -46.92
CA ALA A 686 -22.64 -23.81 -46.94
C ALA A 686 -22.16 -24.24 -45.54
N GLU A 687 -21.28 -25.24 -45.51
CA GLU A 687 -20.56 -25.68 -44.30
C GLU A 687 -19.65 -24.59 -43.76
N LEU A 688 -19.29 -24.67 -42.47
CA LEU A 688 -18.35 -23.73 -41.88
C LEU A 688 -16.96 -23.88 -42.51
N ASP A 689 -16.42 -22.79 -43.04
CA ASP A 689 -15.06 -22.74 -43.57
C ASP A 689 -14.05 -22.35 -42.47
N ALA A 690 -13.12 -23.25 -42.17
CA ALA A 690 -12.07 -23.00 -41.19
C ALA A 690 -11.16 -21.80 -41.56
N THR A 691 -11.08 -21.42 -42.84
CA THR A 691 -10.30 -20.24 -43.27
C THR A 691 -11.01 -18.94 -42.91
N GLU A 692 -12.32 -18.85 -43.16
CA GLU A 692 -13.16 -17.74 -42.68
C GLU A 692 -13.07 -17.61 -41.15
N LEU A 693 -13.24 -18.72 -40.43
CA LEU A 693 -13.16 -18.75 -38.96
C LEU A 693 -11.78 -18.25 -38.44
N ARG A 694 -10.67 -18.68 -39.05
CA ARG A 694 -9.33 -18.18 -38.70
C ARG A 694 -9.18 -16.68 -38.94
N SER A 695 -9.84 -16.13 -39.97
CA SER A 695 -9.79 -14.69 -40.24
C SER A 695 -10.45 -13.87 -39.13
N TRP A 696 -11.56 -14.36 -38.55
CA TRP A 696 -12.20 -13.71 -37.40
C TRP A 696 -11.37 -13.87 -36.13
N ARG A 697 -10.72 -15.01 -35.95
CA ARG A 697 -9.78 -15.19 -34.84
C ARG A 697 -8.60 -14.22 -34.91
N ALA A 698 -8.06 -13.99 -36.11
CA ALA A 698 -7.04 -12.98 -36.33
C ALA A 698 -7.54 -11.55 -36.04
N SER A 699 -8.85 -11.30 -36.12
CA SER A 699 -9.47 -10.03 -35.70
C SER A 699 -9.92 -10.00 -34.23
N GLY A 700 -9.44 -10.92 -33.39
CA GLY A 700 -9.72 -10.91 -31.95
C GLY A 700 -10.98 -11.68 -31.50
N ILE A 701 -11.64 -12.45 -32.38
CA ILE A 701 -12.87 -13.20 -32.07
C ILE A 701 -12.57 -14.69 -31.90
N SER A 702 -12.79 -15.25 -30.71
CA SER A 702 -12.58 -16.69 -30.43
C SER A 702 -13.87 -17.52 -30.43
N LEU A 703 -15.04 -16.88 -30.62
CA LEU A 703 -16.36 -17.47 -30.45
C LEU A 703 -17.25 -17.40 -31.70
N LEU A 704 -17.96 -18.49 -31.95
CA LEU A 704 -19.04 -18.60 -32.94
C LEU A 704 -20.34 -18.97 -32.24
N ARG A 705 -21.44 -18.28 -32.53
CA ARG A 705 -22.79 -18.81 -32.26
C ARG A 705 -23.33 -19.49 -33.50
N MET A 706 -23.73 -20.75 -33.38
CA MET A 706 -24.21 -21.55 -34.50
C MET A 706 -25.66 -21.98 -34.28
N TYR A 707 -26.56 -21.47 -35.11
CA TYR A 707 -27.95 -21.94 -35.17
C TYR A 707 -28.07 -23.17 -36.07
N TYR A 708 -28.79 -24.18 -35.59
CA TYR A 708 -29.28 -25.28 -36.41
C TYR A 708 -30.82 -25.22 -36.41
N VAL A 709 -31.39 -24.76 -37.53
CA VAL A 709 -32.84 -24.63 -37.69
C VAL A 709 -33.41 -25.93 -38.26
N LEU A 710 -34.15 -26.65 -37.42
CA LEU A 710 -34.63 -28.03 -37.62
C LEU A 710 -36.07 -28.08 -38.15
N SER A 711 -36.49 -27.09 -38.94
CA SER A 711 -37.90 -26.93 -39.35
C SER A 711 -38.47 -28.13 -40.12
N GLU A 712 -37.62 -28.85 -40.87
CA GLU A 712 -38.01 -30.06 -41.63
C GLU A 712 -38.11 -31.33 -40.77
N PHE A 713 -37.66 -31.28 -39.51
CA PHE A 713 -37.60 -32.41 -38.60
C PHE A 713 -38.62 -32.33 -37.47
N ARG A 714 -39.58 -31.40 -37.48
CA ARG A 714 -40.57 -31.26 -36.38
C ARG A 714 -41.38 -32.54 -36.11
N GLU A 715 -41.51 -33.38 -37.13
CA GLU A 715 -42.27 -34.65 -37.11
C GLU A 715 -41.45 -35.82 -37.68
N ALA A 716 -40.12 -35.71 -37.72
CA ALA A 716 -39.24 -36.71 -38.31
C ALA A 716 -37.86 -36.73 -37.62
N PRO A 717 -37.17 -37.88 -37.54
CA PRO A 717 -35.85 -37.94 -36.93
C PRO A 717 -34.83 -37.07 -37.67
N LEU A 718 -33.83 -36.55 -36.96
CA LEU A 718 -32.70 -35.87 -37.58
C LEU A 718 -32.00 -36.83 -38.55
N SER A 719 -31.77 -36.38 -39.78
CA SER A 719 -31.14 -37.21 -40.80
C SER A 719 -29.66 -37.46 -40.50
N ALA A 720 -29.12 -38.58 -40.99
CA ALA A 720 -27.69 -38.86 -40.91
C ALA A 720 -26.84 -37.76 -41.59
N GLU A 721 -27.37 -37.14 -42.65
CA GLU A 721 -26.71 -36.03 -43.33
C GLU A 721 -26.60 -34.78 -42.44
N LEU A 722 -27.67 -34.41 -41.73
CA LEU A 722 -27.63 -33.29 -40.80
C LEU A 722 -26.67 -33.57 -39.63
N LEU A 723 -26.72 -34.77 -39.04
CA LEU A 723 -25.81 -35.16 -37.96
C LEU A 723 -24.35 -35.12 -38.43
N GLY A 724 -24.07 -35.64 -39.64
CA GLY A 724 -22.77 -35.56 -40.27
C GLY A 724 -22.33 -34.12 -40.57
N ARG A 725 -23.27 -33.25 -40.93
CA ARG A 725 -23.02 -31.82 -41.13
C ARG A 725 -22.63 -31.11 -39.83
N ILE A 726 -23.35 -31.36 -38.73
CA ILE A 726 -23.02 -30.82 -37.40
C ILE A 726 -21.59 -31.26 -37.00
N GLU A 727 -21.24 -32.53 -37.19
CA GLU A 727 -19.90 -33.04 -36.92
C GLU A 727 -18.82 -32.31 -37.74
N ARG A 728 -19.05 -32.10 -39.05
CA ARG A 728 -18.11 -31.38 -39.92
C ARG A 728 -17.95 -29.92 -39.53
N ASP A 729 -19.02 -29.24 -39.14
CA ASP A 729 -19.01 -27.87 -38.65
C ASP A 729 -18.21 -27.76 -37.34
N LEU A 730 -18.42 -28.68 -36.37
CA LEU A 730 -17.65 -28.73 -35.12
C LEU A 730 -16.16 -29.04 -35.38
N ALA A 731 -15.86 -29.91 -36.35
CA ALA A 731 -14.49 -30.17 -36.78
C ALA A 731 -13.84 -28.94 -37.44
N ALA A 732 -14.58 -28.12 -38.18
CA ALA A 732 -14.09 -26.86 -38.75
C ALA A 732 -13.77 -25.84 -37.65
N VAL A 733 -14.65 -25.68 -36.66
CA VAL A 733 -14.42 -24.86 -35.45
C VAL A 733 -13.14 -25.28 -34.75
N ARG A 734 -12.94 -26.59 -34.57
CA ARG A 734 -11.71 -27.16 -33.99
C ARG A 734 -10.47 -26.78 -34.80
N ARG A 735 -10.47 -27.02 -36.12
CA ARG A 735 -9.34 -26.68 -37.00
C ARG A 735 -9.02 -25.19 -37.04
N ALA A 736 -10.00 -24.33 -36.76
CA ALA A 736 -9.84 -22.88 -36.75
C ALA A 736 -9.33 -22.31 -35.41
N GLY A 737 -9.29 -23.11 -34.35
CA GLY A 737 -8.90 -22.62 -33.03
C GLY A 737 -10.00 -21.82 -32.33
N MET A 738 -11.27 -22.06 -32.66
CA MET A 738 -12.42 -21.36 -32.08
C MET A 738 -13.19 -22.27 -31.12
N LYS A 739 -14.11 -21.67 -30.36
CA LYS A 739 -15.15 -22.37 -29.60
C LYS A 739 -16.54 -21.97 -30.13
N VAL A 740 -17.53 -22.83 -29.93
CA VAL A 740 -18.89 -22.64 -30.45
C VAL A 740 -19.95 -22.61 -29.33
N ILE A 741 -20.98 -21.79 -29.54
CA ILE A 741 -22.22 -21.74 -28.78
C ILE A 741 -23.34 -22.27 -29.70
N PRO A 742 -23.66 -23.58 -29.65
CA PRO A 742 -24.72 -24.14 -30.47
C PRO A 742 -26.10 -23.75 -29.92
N ARG A 743 -27.04 -23.44 -30.82
CA ARG A 743 -28.48 -23.34 -30.54
C ARG A 743 -29.26 -24.14 -31.58
N PHE A 744 -30.06 -25.09 -31.13
CA PHE A 744 -31.00 -25.82 -31.99
C PHE A 744 -32.38 -25.18 -31.87
N ALA A 745 -33.10 -24.99 -32.96
CA ALA A 745 -34.44 -24.39 -32.96
C ALA A 745 -35.29 -24.95 -34.10
N TYR A 746 -36.61 -25.07 -33.94
CA TYR A 746 -37.48 -25.58 -35.02
C TYR A 746 -37.98 -24.51 -35.99
N ASN A 747 -37.77 -23.24 -35.68
CA ASN A 747 -38.17 -22.13 -36.53
C ASN A 747 -37.23 -20.95 -36.29
N PHE A 748 -37.40 -19.90 -37.10
CA PHE A 748 -36.62 -18.66 -36.98
C PHE A 748 -37.55 -17.44 -36.87
N GLY A 749 -38.66 -17.60 -36.15
CA GLY A 749 -39.68 -16.60 -35.92
C GLY A 749 -40.51 -16.22 -37.14
N PRO A 750 -41.53 -15.35 -36.96
CA PRO A 750 -41.87 -14.60 -35.72
C PRO A 750 -42.55 -15.47 -34.62
N PRO A 751 -42.90 -14.90 -33.44
CA PRO A 751 -43.66 -15.61 -32.42
C PRO A 751 -44.95 -16.22 -32.98
N GLY A 752 -45.22 -17.48 -32.63
CA GLY A 752 -46.36 -18.26 -33.15
C GLY A 752 -45.97 -19.30 -34.21
N GLU A 753 -44.75 -19.23 -34.76
CA GLU A 753 -44.20 -20.29 -35.60
C GLU A 753 -44.01 -21.61 -34.82
N PRO A 754 -44.25 -22.77 -35.44
CA PRO A 754 -44.31 -24.03 -34.71
C PRO A 754 -42.95 -24.51 -34.16
N ASP A 755 -43.00 -25.02 -32.93
CA ASP A 755 -42.00 -25.90 -32.33
C ASP A 755 -42.36 -27.39 -32.60
N ALA A 756 -41.65 -28.34 -31.99
CA ALA A 756 -41.94 -29.77 -32.13
C ALA A 756 -42.60 -30.33 -30.86
N SER A 757 -43.31 -31.45 -30.98
CA SER A 757 -43.89 -32.15 -29.83
C SER A 757 -42.83 -32.63 -28.82
N LEU A 758 -43.22 -32.89 -27.57
CA LEU A 758 -42.31 -33.42 -26.53
C LEU A 758 -41.55 -34.66 -27.00
N GLU A 759 -42.24 -35.63 -27.61
CA GLU A 759 -41.64 -36.87 -28.11
C GLU A 759 -40.49 -36.60 -29.09
N TRP A 760 -40.71 -35.71 -30.06
CA TRP A 760 -39.69 -35.34 -31.04
C TRP A 760 -38.53 -34.54 -30.44
N ILE A 761 -38.79 -33.63 -29.49
CA ILE A 761 -37.70 -32.93 -28.79
C ILE A 761 -36.80 -33.92 -28.04
N LEU A 762 -37.40 -34.85 -27.28
CA LEU A 762 -36.63 -35.86 -26.56
C LEU A 762 -35.84 -36.76 -27.51
N HIS A 763 -36.44 -37.18 -28.63
CA HIS A 763 -35.78 -37.99 -29.64
C HIS A 763 -34.61 -37.26 -30.32
N HIS A 764 -34.76 -35.99 -30.68
CA HIS A 764 -33.65 -35.22 -31.25
C HIS A 764 -32.51 -34.99 -30.27
N LEU A 765 -32.81 -34.78 -28.99
CA LEU A 765 -31.78 -34.70 -27.95
C LEU A 765 -31.02 -36.02 -27.80
N ASP A 766 -31.68 -37.17 -27.96
CA ASP A 766 -31.00 -38.48 -28.02
C ASP A 766 -30.07 -38.59 -29.23
N GLN A 767 -30.50 -38.12 -30.41
CA GLN A 767 -29.67 -38.14 -31.61
C GLN A 767 -28.47 -37.18 -31.53
N LEU A 768 -28.61 -36.06 -30.83
CA LEU A 768 -27.56 -35.05 -30.68
C LEU A 768 -26.56 -35.40 -29.57
N LYS A 769 -26.96 -36.16 -28.55
CA LYS A 769 -26.14 -36.50 -27.39
C LYS A 769 -24.74 -37.03 -27.77
N PRO A 770 -24.57 -38.03 -28.65
CA PRO A 770 -23.23 -38.50 -29.02
C PRO A 770 -22.34 -37.41 -29.59
N LEU A 771 -22.88 -36.54 -30.46
CA LEU A 771 -22.13 -35.43 -31.05
C LEU A 771 -21.71 -34.38 -30.02
N LEU A 772 -22.60 -34.03 -29.09
CA LEU A 772 -22.33 -33.07 -28.02
C LEU A 772 -21.26 -33.59 -27.05
N TRP A 773 -21.25 -34.90 -26.78
CA TRP A 773 -20.24 -35.55 -25.94
C TRP A 773 -18.87 -35.64 -26.62
N ASP A 774 -18.83 -36.10 -27.88
CA ASP A 774 -17.56 -36.29 -28.62
C ASP A 774 -16.87 -34.97 -28.98
N ASN A 775 -17.65 -33.87 -29.06
CA ASN A 775 -17.15 -32.54 -29.42
C ASN A 775 -17.26 -31.51 -28.30
N HIS A 776 -17.42 -31.94 -27.05
CA HIS A 776 -17.51 -31.02 -25.92
C HIS A 776 -16.28 -30.11 -25.81
N ASP A 777 -15.11 -30.58 -26.26
CA ASP A 777 -13.85 -29.84 -26.31
C ASP A 777 -13.99 -28.48 -27.03
N VAL A 778 -14.81 -28.37 -28.08
CA VAL A 778 -15.02 -27.11 -28.80
C VAL A 778 -16.28 -26.35 -28.42
N ILE A 779 -17.17 -26.93 -27.61
CA ILE A 779 -18.37 -26.25 -27.12
C ILE A 779 -17.97 -25.34 -25.94
N ALA A 780 -18.32 -24.05 -26.01
CA ALA A 780 -18.14 -23.12 -24.88
C ALA A 780 -19.22 -23.35 -23.82
N PHE A 781 -20.47 -23.19 -24.24
CA PHE A 781 -21.70 -23.57 -23.55
C PHE A 781 -22.80 -23.73 -24.61
N MET A 782 -23.92 -24.37 -24.29
CA MET A 782 -25.05 -24.53 -25.22
C MET A 782 -26.18 -23.59 -24.84
N GLU A 783 -26.90 -23.03 -25.80
CA GLU A 783 -28.15 -22.31 -25.53
C GLU A 783 -29.31 -23.29 -25.59
N ALA A 784 -30.23 -23.22 -24.62
CA ALA A 784 -31.24 -24.26 -24.37
C ALA A 784 -32.03 -24.66 -25.62
N GLY A 785 -32.44 -23.69 -26.44
CA GLY A 785 -33.02 -23.94 -27.75
C GLY A 785 -34.36 -24.68 -27.73
N PHE A 786 -34.74 -25.24 -28.87
CA PHE A 786 -35.91 -26.08 -29.15
C PHE A 786 -37.29 -25.43 -28.96
N ILE A 787 -37.61 -24.91 -27.78
CA ILE A 787 -38.97 -24.46 -27.43
C ILE A 787 -39.19 -23.00 -27.86
N GLY A 788 -40.31 -22.73 -28.54
CA GLY A 788 -40.71 -21.40 -28.96
C GLY A 788 -39.95 -20.83 -30.15
N ALA A 789 -40.27 -19.58 -30.52
CA ALA A 789 -39.60 -18.96 -31.65
C ALA A 789 -38.12 -18.73 -31.35
N TRP A 790 -37.28 -19.00 -32.35
CA TRP A 790 -35.80 -18.99 -32.23
C TRP A 790 -35.21 -19.90 -31.13
N GLY A 791 -36.02 -20.75 -30.50
CA GLY A 791 -35.62 -21.58 -29.36
C GLY A 791 -35.43 -20.82 -28.05
N GLU A 792 -36.17 -19.73 -27.84
CA GLU A 792 -35.98 -18.79 -26.71
C GLU A 792 -36.93 -19.00 -25.53
N TRP A 793 -37.76 -20.04 -25.58
CA TRP A 793 -38.64 -20.42 -24.49
C TRP A 793 -39.74 -19.41 -24.18
N HIS A 794 -40.03 -18.41 -25.04
CA HIS A 794 -41.05 -17.39 -24.74
C HIS A 794 -42.51 -17.83 -25.00
N SER A 795 -42.73 -18.83 -25.87
CA SER A 795 -44.04 -19.37 -26.24
C SER A 795 -43.91 -20.80 -26.76
N SER A 796 -45.02 -21.49 -27.02
CA SER A 796 -45.01 -22.82 -27.63
C SER A 796 -46.29 -23.10 -28.42
N THR A 797 -46.21 -23.96 -29.43
CA THR A 797 -47.36 -24.53 -30.15
C THR A 797 -47.78 -25.92 -29.65
N HIS A 798 -47.09 -26.45 -28.64
CA HIS A 798 -47.29 -27.79 -28.06
C HIS A 798 -47.50 -27.76 -26.53
N ASP A 799 -47.94 -26.62 -25.99
CA ASP A 799 -48.28 -26.42 -24.58
C ASP A 799 -47.12 -26.77 -23.61
N PHE A 800 -45.90 -26.32 -23.90
CA PHE A 800 -44.75 -26.48 -22.99
C PHE A 800 -44.79 -25.61 -21.74
N PHE A 801 -45.73 -24.66 -21.66
CA PHE A 801 -45.84 -23.75 -20.52
C PHE A 801 -47.27 -23.68 -20.02
N GLU A 802 -47.44 -23.51 -18.72
CA GLU A 802 -48.75 -23.22 -18.14
C GLU A 802 -49.28 -21.87 -18.68
N PRO A 803 -50.58 -21.76 -18.98
CA PRO A 803 -51.18 -20.49 -19.37
C PRO A 803 -50.83 -19.38 -18.36
N ASN A 804 -50.18 -18.32 -18.82
CA ASN A 804 -49.81 -17.17 -17.99
C ASN A 804 -50.02 -15.86 -18.76
N PRO A 805 -51.28 -15.41 -18.91
CA PRO A 805 -51.60 -14.21 -19.71
C PRO A 805 -50.82 -12.98 -19.22
N GLY A 806 -49.95 -12.44 -20.09
CA GLY A 806 -49.11 -11.28 -19.79
C GLY A 806 -47.90 -11.55 -18.88
N GLY A 807 -47.69 -12.79 -18.45
CA GLY A 807 -46.55 -13.21 -17.65
C GLY A 807 -45.46 -13.93 -18.47
N ARG A 808 -44.37 -14.30 -17.80
CA ARG A 808 -43.31 -15.13 -18.39
C ARG A 808 -43.70 -16.62 -18.39
N PRO A 809 -43.04 -17.45 -19.23
CA PRO A 809 -43.32 -18.88 -19.29
C PRO A 809 -43.23 -19.51 -17.88
N ARG A 810 -44.29 -20.20 -17.46
CA ARG A 810 -44.32 -21.01 -16.23
C ARG A 810 -44.11 -22.46 -16.60
N LEU A 811 -43.20 -23.15 -15.92
CA LEU A 811 -42.85 -24.51 -16.30
C LEU A 811 -43.99 -25.48 -15.97
N ASN A 812 -44.22 -26.42 -16.88
CA ASN A 812 -45.04 -27.60 -16.64
C ASN A 812 -44.21 -28.89 -16.82
N GLU A 813 -44.86 -30.05 -16.70
CA GLU A 813 -44.19 -31.35 -16.82
C GLU A 813 -43.43 -31.53 -18.14
N LYS A 814 -43.96 -31.02 -19.27
CA LYS A 814 -43.30 -31.14 -20.58
C LYS A 814 -42.01 -30.34 -20.64
N SER A 815 -42.05 -29.07 -20.22
CA SER A 815 -40.82 -28.23 -20.19
C SER A 815 -39.78 -28.79 -19.22
N ARG A 816 -40.19 -29.31 -18.06
CA ARG A 816 -39.29 -29.97 -17.10
C ARG A 816 -38.63 -31.20 -17.70
N ALA A 817 -39.38 -32.04 -18.42
CA ALA A 817 -38.82 -33.20 -19.12
C ALA A 817 -37.79 -32.81 -20.20
N VAL A 818 -38.00 -31.70 -20.92
CA VAL A 818 -37.00 -31.18 -21.88
C VAL A 818 -35.76 -30.66 -21.16
N ILE A 819 -35.91 -29.96 -20.02
CA ILE A 819 -34.78 -29.48 -19.22
C ILE A 819 -33.94 -30.66 -18.69
N ASP A 820 -34.59 -31.68 -18.13
CA ASP A 820 -33.92 -32.90 -17.67
C ASP A 820 -33.16 -33.58 -18.82
N LYS A 821 -33.79 -33.66 -19.99
CA LYS A 821 -33.17 -34.24 -21.19
C LYS A 821 -32.00 -33.41 -21.73
N LEU A 822 -32.06 -32.08 -21.64
CA LEU A 822 -30.94 -31.20 -22.00
C LEU A 822 -29.73 -31.47 -21.10
N PHE A 823 -29.93 -31.58 -19.78
CA PHE A 823 -28.84 -31.88 -18.84
C PHE A 823 -28.25 -33.29 -19.00
N ASP A 824 -29.03 -34.24 -19.52
CA ASP A 824 -28.56 -35.58 -19.92
C ASP A 824 -27.80 -35.57 -21.26
N ALA A 825 -28.28 -34.80 -22.25
CA ALA A 825 -27.69 -34.75 -23.58
C ALA A 825 -26.39 -33.93 -23.62
N VAL A 826 -26.29 -32.86 -22.82
CA VAL A 826 -25.09 -32.02 -22.74
C VAL A 826 -24.15 -32.56 -21.64
N PRO A 827 -22.84 -32.73 -21.94
CA PRO A 827 -21.87 -33.25 -20.96
C PRO A 827 -21.80 -32.43 -19.67
N PRO A 828 -21.61 -33.07 -18.48
CA PRO A 828 -21.49 -32.40 -17.19
C PRO A 828 -20.49 -31.24 -17.13
N ALA A 829 -19.40 -31.36 -17.90
CA ALA A 829 -18.37 -30.33 -18.03
C ALA A 829 -18.79 -29.07 -18.81
N ARG A 830 -20.05 -29.00 -19.30
CA ARG A 830 -20.60 -27.87 -20.06
C ARG A 830 -21.94 -27.41 -19.48
N MET A 831 -22.20 -26.12 -19.68
CA MET A 831 -23.36 -25.42 -19.14
C MET A 831 -24.40 -25.15 -20.23
N ILE A 832 -25.65 -24.90 -19.81
CA ILE A 832 -26.79 -24.63 -20.69
C ILE A 832 -27.41 -23.29 -20.33
N ALA A 833 -27.43 -22.35 -21.28
CA ALA A 833 -27.92 -20.99 -21.09
C ALA A 833 -29.41 -20.87 -21.44
N PHE A 834 -30.19 -20.27 -20.53
CA PHE A 834 -31.61 -19.98 -20.70
C PHE A 834 -31.86 -18.47 -20.72
N ARG A 835 -32.95 -18.04 -21.37
CA ARG A 835 -33.29 -16.62 -21.45
C ARG A 835 -33.71 -16.04 -20.09
N TYR A 836 -34.57 -16.76 -19.40
CA TYR A 836 -35.36 -16.22 -18.29
C TYR A 836 -34.83 -16.67 -16.93
N PRO A 837 -34.49 -15.75 -16.01
CA PRO A 837 -34.01 -16.12 -14.66
C PRO A 837 -35.04 -16.94 -13.89
N GLN A 838 -36.33 -16.72 -14.17
CA GLN A 838 -37.45 -17.37 -13.50
C GLN A 838 -37.44 -18.89 -13.72
N ILE A 839 -36.88 -19.38 -14.84
CA ILE A 839 -36.75 -20.82 -15.09
C ILE A 839 -35.88 -21.45 -14.01
N LYS A 840 -34.73 -20.85 -13.70
CA LYS A 840 -33.82 -21.32 -12.66
C LYS A 840 -34.45 -21.20 -11.27
N MET A 841 -35.12 -20.06 -11.01
CA MET A 841 -35.80 -19.82 -9.74
C MET A 841 -36.94 -20.82 -9.46
N GLU A 842 -37.70 -21.21 -10.49
CA GLU A 842 -38.81 -22.17 -10.34
C GLU A 842 -38.32 -23.62 -10.16
N LEU A 843 -37.13 -23.94 -10.66
CA LEU A 843 -36.53 -25.27 -10.53
C LEU A 843 -35.82 -25.46 -9.19
N PHE A 844 -35.07 -24.45 -8.74
CA PHE A 844 -34.13 -24.60 -7.62
C PHE A 844 -34.38 -23.64 -6.45
N GLY A 845 -35.44 -22.84 -6.53
CA GLY A 845 -35.76 -21.82 -5.54
C GLY A 845 -35.19 -20.43 -5.88
N PRO A 846 -35.61 -19.38 -5.16
CA PRO A 846 -35.30 -17.99 -5.48
C PRO A 846 -33.84 -17.60 -5.20
N GLU A 847 -33.07 -18.47 -4.53
CA GLU A 847 -31.69 -18.19 -4.13
C GLU A 847 -30.73 -18.48 -5.30
N PRO A 848 -29.81 -17.56 -5.63
CA PRO A 848 -28.79 -17.77 -6.65
C PRO A 848 -27.80 -18.87 -6.24
N LEU A 849 -26.88 -19.23 -7.14
CA LEU A 849 -25.77 -20.11 -6.79
C LEU A 849 -24.94 -19.54 -5.64
N SER A 850 -24.71 -20.38 -4.62
CA SER A 850 -23.69 -20.15 -3.60
C SER A 850 -22.31 -20.66 -4.05
N GLU A 851 -21.25 -20.19 -3.41
CA GLU A 851 -19.89 -20.71 -3.64
C GLU A 851 -19.80 -22.22 -3.40
N ALA A 852 -20.56 -22.77 -2.44
CA ALA A 852 -20.57 -24.21 -2.17
C ALA A 852 -21.25 -25.05 -3.27
N GLU A 853 -22.18 -24.46 -4.01
CA GLU A 853 -22.87 -25.10 -5.13
C GLU A 853 -22.13 -24.89 -6.45
N ALA A 854 -21.33 -23.83 -6.55
CA ALA A 854 -20.57 -23.49 -7.76
C ALA A 854 -19.72 -24.69 -8.22
N TYR A 855 -19.71 -24.92 -9.53
CA TYR A 855 -18.86 -25.94 -10.17
C TYR A 855 -19.07 -27.39 -9.72
N THR A 856 -20.17 -27.71 -9.02
CA THR A 856 -20.53 -29.08 -8.57
C THR A 856 -21.08 -29.98 -9.67
N GLU A 857 -21.15 -29.50 -10.92
CA GLU A 857 -21.76 -30.17 -12.08
C GLU A 857 -23.25 -30.55 -11.90
N THR A 858 -23.89 -30.06 -10.83
CA THR A 858 -25.34 -30.20 -10.63
C THR A 858 -26.12 -29.36 -11.65
N PRO A 859 -27.39 -29.69 -11.93
CA PRO A 859 -28.23 -28.89 -12.83
C PRO A 859 -28.29 -27.40 -12.45
N LYS A 860 -28.40 -27.06 -11.16
CA LYS A 860 -28.36 -25.67 -10.69
C LYS A 860 -27.03 -24.98 -11.05
N ALA A 861 -25.90 -25.67 -10.85
CA ALA A 861 -24.56 -25.17 -11.15
C ALA A 861 -24.23 -25.12 -12.65
N ARG A 862 -25.06 -25.73 -13.50
CA ARG A 862 -24.88 -25.78 -14.95
C ARG A 862 -25.93 -24.97 -15.72
N MET A 863 -26.96 -24.43 -15.05
CA MET A 863 -27.96 -23.55 -15.66
C MET A 863 -27.43 -22.12 -15.72
N ALA A 864 -27.12 -21.67 -16.93
CA ALA A 864 -26.52 -20.39 -17.27
C ALA A 864 -27.54 -19.41 -17.87
N ALA A 865 -27.10 -18.21 -18.25
CA ALA A 865 -27.99 -17.13 -18.68
C ALA A 865 -27.67 -16.60 -20.08
N HIS A 866 -28.73 -16.29 -20.84
CA HIS A 866 -28.64 -15.61 -22.14
C HIS A 866 -29.60 -14.42 -22.16
N ASN A 867 -29.09 -13.21 -22.35
CA ASN A 867 -29.90 -12.01 -22.44
C ASN A 867 -30.16 -11.66 -23.90
N ASP A 868 -31.28 -12.16 -24.42
CA ASP A 868 -31.78 -11.74 -25.72
C ASP A 868 -32.36 -10.32 -25.60
N CYS A 869 -31.87 -9.38 -26.42
CA CYS A 869 -32.19 -7.94 -26.39
C CYS A 869 -31.61 -7.12 -25.21
N PHE A 870 -30.34 -7.33 -24.89
CA PHE A 870 -29.58 -6.49 -23.95
C PHE A 870 -29.73 -4.98 -24.25
N LEU A 871 -30.10 -4.21 -23.22
CA LEU A 871 -30.35 -2.75 -23.25
C LEU A 871 -31.49 -2.26 -24.16
N ALA A 872 -32.28 -3.14 -24.77
CA ALA A 872 -33.32 -2.71 -25.70
C ALA A 872 -34.53 -2.02 -25.03
N SER A 873 -34.69 -2.17 -23.71
CA SER A 873 -35.67 -1.48 -22.86
C SER A 873 -35.34 -1.74 -21.39
N LYS A 874 -36.10 -1.14 -20.44
CA LYS A 874 -35.92 -1.39 -18.99
C LYS A 874 -35.88 -2.88 -18.62
N SER A 875 -36.69 -3.69 -19.30
CA SER A 875 -36.80 -5.14 -19.06
C SER A 875 -36.00 -5.99 -20.06
N HIS A 876 -35.20 -5.35 -20.92
CA HIS A 876 -34.44 -5.98 -22.01
C HIS A 876 -35.37 -6.77 -22.95
N ARG A 877 -36.39 -6.08 -23.47
CA ARG A 877 -37.51 -6.66 -24.25
C ARG A 877 -38.14 -7.90 -23.59
N GLY A 878 -38.12 -7.92 -22.27
CA GLY A 878 -38.77 -8.91 -21.46
C GLY A 878 -37.88 -10.04 -20.96
N THR A 879 -36.57 -10.01 -21.08
CA THR A 879 -35.70 -10.92 -20.30
C THR A 879 -35.99 -10.82 -18.79
N PHE A 880 -36.23 -9.61 -18.28
CA PHE A 880 -36.71 -9.38 -16.91
C PHE A 880 -38.24 -9.23 -16.86
N THR A 881 -38.88 -9.65 -15.75
CA THR A 881 -40.31 -9.41 -15.48
C THR A 881 -40.53 -7.99 -14.91
N LYS A 882 -41.66 -7.78 -14.23
CA LYS A 882 -41.88 -6.59 -13.39
C LYS A 882 -40.97 -6.53 -12.15
N ASN A 883 -40.39 -7.67 -11.72
CA ASN A 883 -39.50 -7.76 -10.55
C ASN A 883 -38.02 -7.54 -10.92
N ILE A 884 -37.75 -6.54 -11.77
CA ILE A 884 -36.45 -6.32 -12.42
C ILE A 884 -35.30 -6.29 -11.41
N GLU A 885 -35.45 -5.55 -10.31
CA GLU A 885 -34.38 -5.40 -9.31
C GLU A 885 -34.02 -6.73 -8.64
N GLN A 886 -35.02 -7.57 -8.32
CA GLN A 886 -34.78 -8.88 -7.71
C GLN A 886 -34.06 -9.82 -8.68
N GLU A 887 -34.49 -9.84 -9.94
CA GLU A 887 -33.94 -10.73 -10.96
C GLU A 887 -32.54 -10.31 -11.40
N ARG A 888 -32.26 -9.01 -11.44
CA ARG A 888 -30.90 -8.49 -11.66
C ARG A 888 -29.97 -8.87 -10.52
N ARG A 889 -30.40 -8.73 -9.26
CA ARG A 889 -29.62 -9.17 -8.09
C ARG A 889 -29.35 -10.67 -8.10
N PHE A 890 -30.32 -11.47 -8.55
CA PHE A 890 -30.12 -12.91 -8.74
C PHE A 890 -29.00 -13.16 -9.75
N TYR A 891 -29.07 -12.57 -10.96
CA TYR A 891 -28.02 -12.74 -11.97
C TYR A 891 -26.67 -12.15 -11.57
N GLN A 892 -26.64 -11.03 -10.85
CA GLN A 892 -25.40 -10.46 -10.31
C GLN A 892 -24.65 -11.47 -9.42
N GLN A 893 -25.35 -12.32 -8.66
CA GLN A 893 -24.69 -13.34 -7.83
C GLN A 893 -24.49 -14.65 -8.58
N ASP A 894 -25.48 -15.08 -9.35
CA ASP A 894 -25.48 -16.37 -10.05
C ASP A 894 -24.44 -16.43 -11.18
N ASN A 895 -24.34 -15.36 -11.97
CA ASN A 895 -23.46 -15.28 -13.14
C ASN A 895 -21.97 -15.12 -12.78
N LEU A 896 -21.62 -15.04 -11.49
CA LEU A 896 -20.23 -15.20 -11.05
C LEU A 896 -19.68 -16.59 -11.36
N PHE A 897 -20.55 -17.60 -11.48
CA PHE A 897 -20.18 -19.01 -11.59
C PHE A 897 -20.64 -19.69 -12.89
N VAL A 898 -21.52 -19.04 -13.66
CA VAL A 898 -22.07 -19.56 -14.94
C VAL A 898 -22.02 -18.48 -16.03
N PRO A 899 -21.91 -18.82 -17.32
CA PRO A 899 -21.75 -17.81 -18.35
C PRO A 899 -23.02 -16.98 -18.55
N GLN A 900 -22.82 -15.67 -18.74
CA GLN A 900 -23.83 -14.75 -19.24
C GLN A 900 -23.51 -14.37 -20.69
N GLY A 901 -24.37 -14.80 -21.63
CA GLY A 901 -24.32 -14.39 -23.03
C GLY A 901 -25.42 -13.39 -23.38
N GLY A 902 -25.43 -12.86 -24.61
CA GLY A 902 -26.56 -12.07 -25.10
C GLY A 902 -26.34 -11.40 -26.45
N GLU A 903 -27.28 -10.54 -26.82
CA GLU A 903 -27.20 -9.67 -27.99
C GLU A 903 -27.99 -8.37 -27.81
N THR A 904 -27.56 -7.31 -28.50
CA THR A 904 -28.35 -6.07 -28.64
C THR A 904 -29.34 -6.25 -29.79
N CYS A 905 -30.55 -5.67 -29.69
CA CYS A 905 -31.60 -5.94 -30.70
C CYS A 905 -32.45 -4.73 -31.11
N SER A 906 -32.27 -3.55 -30.51
CA SER A 906 -33.08 -2.36 -30.82
C SER A 906 -32.34 -1.08 -30.46
N ASP A 907 -32.38 -0.08 -31.34
CA ASP A 907 -32.02 1.33 -31.08
C ASP A 907 -33.22 2.27 -31.20
N SER A 908 -34.44 1.73 -31.14
CA SER A 908 -35.70 2.49 -31.09
C SER A 908 -35.70 3.57 -29.98
N GLU A 909 -36.63 4.52 -30.05
CA GLU A 909 -36.81 5.56 -29.02
C GLU A 909 -36.88 5.00 -27.58
N GLU A 910 -37.54 3.85 -27.37
CA GLU A 910 -37.61 3.15 -26.08
C GLU A 910 -36.22 2.71 -25.55
N ALA A 911 -35.28 2.41 -26.44
CA ALA A 911 -33.95 1.88 -26.10
C ALA A 911 -32.94 3.00 -25.77
N GLN A 912 -33.17 4.23 -26.29
CA GLN A 912 -32.25 5.36 -26.15
C GLN A 912 -31.79 5.66 -24.71
N PRO A 913 -32.66 5.56 -23.67
CA PRO A 913 -32.22 5.77 -22.29
C PRO A 913 -31.23 4.72 -21.75
N TYR A 914 -31.08 3.58 -22.43
CA TYR A 914 -30.38 2.40 -21.91
C TYR A 914 -29.12 2.05 -22.73
N ILE A 915 -29.10 2.30 -24.03
CA ILE A 915 -28.03 1.81 -24.92
C ILE A 915 -26.72 2.62 -24.87
N GLY A 916 -26.68 3.74 -24.15
CA GLY A 916 -25.48 4.58 -24.02
C GLY A 916 -24.32 3.91 -23.27
N CYS A 917 -23.08 4.35 -23.54
CA CYS A 917 -21.84 3.73 -23.03
C CYS A 917 -21.80 3.58 -21.51
N GLU A 918 -22.17 4.62 -20.75
CA GLU A 918 -22.13 4.56 -19.28
C GLU A 918 -23.02 3.44 -18.75
N ASN A 919 -24.25 3.32 -19.25
CA ASN A 919 -25.16 2.26 -18.85
C ASN A 919 -24.68 0.89 -19.35
N ALA A 920 -24.20 0.81 -20.60
CA ALA A 920 -23.68 -0.44 -21.15
C ALA A 920 -22.55 -1.02 -20.32
N LEU A 921 -21.53 -0.22 -19.98
CA LEU A 921 -20.41 -0.67 -19.15
C LEU A 921 -20.88 -1.11 -17.76
N ARG A 922 -21.76 -0.32 -17.12
CA ARG A 922 -22.32 -0.65 -15.81
C ARG A 922 -23.08 -1.97 -15.81
N GLU A 923 -23.96 -2.18 -16.78
CA GLU A 923 -24.79 -3.38 -16.83
C GLU A 923 -24.01 -4.63 -17.25
N LEU A 924 -23.01 -4.50 -18.12
CA LEU A 924 -22.11 -5.60 -18.47
C LEU A 924 -21.33 -6.09 -17.26
N GLU A 925 -20.86 -5.15 -16.41
CA GLU A 925 -20.17 -5.44 -15.16
C GLU A 925 -21.11 -6.01 -14.09
N GLU A 926 -22.29 -5.43 -13.90
CA GLU A 926 -23.29 -5.88 -12.92
C GLU A 926 -23.80 -7.29 -13.20
N LEU A 927 -23.97 -7.65 -14.47
CA LEU A 927 -24.54 -8.95 -14.88
C LEU A 927 -23.47 -9.97 -15.31
N HIS A 928 -22.19 -9.64 -15.16
CA HIS A 928 -21.05 -10.50 -15.44
C HIS A 928 -20.98 -11.08 -16.87
N PHE A 929 -21.23 -10.24 -17.89
CA PHE A 929 -21.27 -10.71 -19.28
C PHE A 929 -19.96 -11.33 -19.75
N ASN A 930 -20.06 -12.57 -20.26
CA ASN A 930 -18.95 -13.29 -20.88
C ASN A 930 -18.87 -13.08 -22.38
N THR A 931 -20.03 -13.02 -23.05
CA THR A 931 -20.11 -13.04 -24.50
C THR A 931 -21.23 -12.14 -25.03
N LEU A 932 -21.01 -11.53 -26.21
CA LEU A 932 -21.99 -10.65 -26.84
C LEU A 932 -21.95 -10.77 -28.38
N ASN A 933 -23.10 -10.67 -29.04
CA ASN A 933 -23.17 -10.72 -30.50
C ASN A 933 -22.58 -9.46 -31.15
N ILE A 934 -21.63 -9.61 -32.08
CA ILE A 934 -21.05 -8.47 -32.82
C ILE A 934 -21.84 -8.12 -34.10
N GLY A 935 -22.75 -8.99 -34.53
CA GLY A 935 -23.39 -8.92 -35.85
C GLY A 935 -24.83 -8.43 -35.88
N TYR A 936 -25.57 -8.47 -34.76
CA TYR A 936 -27.03 -8.32 -34.78
C TYR A 936 -27.49 -6.87 -34.90
N HIS A 937 -27.28 -6.00 -33.90
CA HIS A 937 -27.73 -4.61 -33.96
C HIS A 937 -26.58 -3.60 -34.12
N LYS A 938 -26.16 -3.38 -35.37
CA LYS A 938 -25.01 -2.50 -35.69
C LYS A 938 -25.13 -1.08 -35.16
N GLY A 939 -26.34 -0.49 -35.17
CA GLY A 939 -26.55 0.88 -34.66
C GLY A 939 -26.11 1.09 -33.20
N VAL A 940 -26.32 0.08 -32.33
CA VAL A 940 -25.89 0.15 -30.93
C VAL A 940 -24.37 0.02 -30.81
N LEU A 941 -23.77 -0.87 -31.60
CA LEU A 941 -22.31 -1.03 -31.61
C LEU A 941 -21.59 0.20 -32.17
N ASP A 942 -22.15 0.81 -33.21
CA ASP A 942 -21.64 2.04 -33.81
C ASP A 942 -21.79 3.23 -32.84
N LEU A 943 -22.87 3.27 -32.06
CA LEU A 943 -23.00 4.22 -30.95
C LEU A 943 -21.88 4.05 -29.91
N TRP A 944 -21.59 2.82 -29.49
CA TRP A 944 -20.49 2.55 -28.54
C TRP A 944 -19.11 2.91 -29.11
N ARG A 945 -18.91 2.75 -30.42
CA ARG A 945 -17.68 3.21 -31.09
C ARG A 945 -17.61 4.73 -31.08
N ALA A 946 -18.71 5.41 -31.44
CA ALA A 946 -18.78 6.87 -31.46
C ALA A 946 -18.59 7.49 -30.07
N GLN A 947 -19.09 6.84 -29.02
CA GLN A 947 -18.95 7.26 -27.63
C GLN A 947 -17.65 6.75 -26.96
N GLY A 948 -16.84 5.94 -27.66
CA GLY A 948 -15.50 5.53 -27.22
C GLY A 948 -15.41 4.32 -26.29
N CYS A 949 -16.52 3.71 -25.85
CA CYS A 949 -16.48 2.55 -24.94
C CYS A 949 -16.33 1.18 -25.64
N PHE A 950 -16.52 1.08 -26.96
CA PHE A 950 -16.49 -0.19 -27.68
C PHE A 950 -15.19 -1.00 -27.42
N GLY A 951 -14.03 -0.34 -27.45
CA GLY A 951 -12.75 -1.01 -27.21
C GLY A 951 -12.59 -1.54 -25.77
N GLU A 952 -13.21 -0.88 -24.79
CA GLU A 952 -13.25 -1.39 -23.42
C GLU A 952 -14.16 -2.61 -23.31
N ILE A 953 -15.37 -2.54 -23.89
CA ILE A 953 -16.31 -3.66 -23.93
C ILE A 953 -15.64 -4.88 -24.58
N GLU A 954 -14.98 -4.69 -25.71
CA GLU A 954 -14.27 -5.75 -26.44
C GLU A 954 -13.20 -6.45 -25.57
N ARG A 955 -12.42 -5.68 -24.82
CA ARG A 955 -11.36 -6.23 -23.95
C ARG A 955 -11.90 -6.88 -22.68
N ARG A 956 -13.00 -6.37 -22.11
CA ARG A 956 -13.49 -6.77 -20.79
C ARG A 956 -14.59 -7.83 -20.80
N LEU A 957 -15.28 -8.10 -21.92
CA LEU A 957 -16.27 -9.20 -21.98
C LEU A 957 -15.67 -10.54 -21.52
N GLY A 958 -16.22 -11.17 -20.47
CA GLY A 958 -15.69 -12.40 -19.85
C GLY A 958 -14.50 -12.14 -18.94
N TYR A 959 -13.60 -13.11 -18.81
CA TYR A 959 -12.43 -13.01 -17.94
C TYR A 959 -11.26 -12.29 -18.64
N ARG A 960 -10.42 -11.58 -17.88
CA ARG A 960 -9.16 -10.99 -18.35
C ARG A 960 -8.15 -10.96 -17.21
N PHE A 961 -7.37 -12.02 -17.07
CA PHE A 961 -6.37 -12.13 -16.01
C PHE A 961 -5.13 -11.29 -16.30
N ARG A 962 -4.68 -10.54 -15.30
CA ARG A 962 -3.46 -9.73 -15.33
C ARG A 962 -2.63 -9.98 -14.09
N LEU A 963 -1.38 -10.41 -14.28
CA LEU A 963 -0.40 -10.52 -13.20
C LEU A 963 0.03 -9.14 -12.72
N LEU A 964 0.28 -9.03 -11.42
CA LEU A 964 0.87 -7.86 -10.79
C LEU A 964 2.34 -8.13 -10.47
N ASP A 965 2.58 -9.26 -9.80
CA ASP A 965 3.90 -9.71 -9.36
C ASP A 965 3.89 -11.19 -9.01
N SER A 966 5.08 -11.78 -8.96
CA SER A 966 5.31 -13.13 -8.51
C SER A 966 6.66 -13.30 -7.84
N GLU A 967 6.77 -14.36 -7.06
CA GLU A 967 7.95 -14.78 -6.33
C GLU A 967 8.16 -16.27 -6.53
N ALA A 968 9.36 -16.66 -6.92
CA ALA A 968 9.76 -18.05 -7.03
C ALA A 968 10.99 -18.30 -6.14
N SER A 969 10.93 -19.38 -5.37
CA SER A 969 12.05 -19.87 -4.57
C SER A 969 12.16 -21.39 -4.68
N LEU A 970 13.40 -21.87 -4.71
CA LEU A 970 13.72 -23.30 -4.68
C LEU A 970 14.48 -23.59 -3.39
N SER A 971 13.98 -24.52 -2.58
CA SER A 971 14.63 -24.98 -1.35
C SER A 971 14.75 -26.50 -1.38
N GLY A 972 15.99 -27.00 -1.50
CA GLY A 972 16.21 -28.40 -1.85
C GLY A 972 15.52 -28.72 -3.17
N ASN A 973 14.60 -29.69 -3.14
CA ASN A 973 13.80 -30.08 -4.30
C ASN A 973 12.40 -29.44 -4.30
N GLU A 974 12.05 -28.56 -3.36
CA GLU A 974 10.72 -27.92 -3.33
C GLU A 974 10.79 -26.52 -3.96
N LEU A 975 10.06 -26.34 -5.07
CA LEU A 975 9.79 -25.03 -5.65
C LEU A 975 8.51 -24.46 -5.07
N ARG A 976 8.60 -23.29 -4.45
CA ARG A 976 7.45 -22.47 -4.08
C ARG A 976 7.31 -21.30 -5.05
N LEU A 977 6.12 -21.17 -5.64
CA LEU A 977 5.74 -20.06 -6.50
C LEU A 977 4.52 -19.37 -5.90
N THR A 978 4.63 -18.07 -5.64
CA THR A 978 3.50 -17.21 -5.30
C THR A 978 3.32 -16.17 -6.40
N PHE A 979 2.09 -15.93 -6.85
CA PHE A 979 1.79 -14.84 -7.78
C PHE A 979 0.48 -14.16 -7.44
N ARG A 980 0.41 -12.85 -7.68
CA ARG A 980 -0.79 -12.04 -7.50
C ARG A 980 -1.32 -11.57 -8.84
N LEU A 981 -2.63 -11.68 -9.02
CA LEU A 981 -3.32 -11.28 -10.23
C LEU A 981 -4.66 -10.60 -9.94
N ILE A 982 -5.19 -9.93 -10.94
CA ILE A 982 -6.56 -9.40 -10.95
C ILE A 982 -7.25 -9.85 -12.24
N ASN A 983 -8.54 -10.16 -12.15
CA ASN A 983 -9.40 -10.34 -13.32
C ASN A 983 -10.04 -8.98 -13.68
N ASP A 984 -9.51 -8.31 -14.70
CA ASP A 984 -10.01 -7.01 -15.19
C ASP A 984 -11.30 -7.15 -16.04
N GLY A 985 -11.76 -8.37 -16.29
CA GLY A 985 -12.93 -8.68 -17.09
C GLY A 985 -14.25 -8.46 -16.35
N PHE A 986 -15.36 -8.42 -17.09
CA PHE A 986 -16.71 -8.32 -16.54
C PHE A 986 -17.16 -9.62 -15.88
N GLY A 987 -16.70 -10.77 -16.39
CA GLY A 987 -17.16 -12.09 -15.94
C GLY A 987 -16.02 -13.03 -15.52
N SER A 988 -16.40 -14.16 -14.93
CA SER A 988 -15.48 -15.21 -14.51
C SER A 988 -15.13 -16.18 -15.64
N LEU A 989 -14.05 -16.95 -15.46
CA LEU A 989 -13.86 -18.20 -16.18
C LEU A 989 -14.88 -19.22 -15.66
N TYR A 990 -15.62 -19.88 -16.55
CA TYR A 990 -16.71 -20.80 -16.15
C TYR A 990 -16.41 -22.28 -16.42
N ASN A 991 -15.66 -22.61 -17.48
CA ASN A 991 -15.17 -23.98 -17.69
C ASN A 991 -13.81 -24.19 -17.02
N LYS A 992 -13.60 -25.41 -16.51
CA LYS A 992 -12.36 -25.77 -15.82
C LYS A 992 -11.14 -25.62 -16.73
N ARG A 993 -10.06 -25.05 -16.19
CA ARG A 993 -8.74 -24.96 -16.83
C ARG A 993 -7.67 -25.44 -15.86
N PRO A 994 -6.90 -26.49 -16.20
CA PRO A 994 -5.77 -26.88 -15.37
C PRO A 994 -4.69 -25.80 -15.38
N VAL A 995 -3.99 -25.66 -14.27
CA VAL A 995 -2.83 -24.77 -14.13
C VAL A 995 -1.59 -25.64 -13.99
N TYR A 996 -0.55 -25.30 -14.76
CA TYR A 996 0.76 -25.93 -14.66
C TYR A 996 1.83 -24.90 -14.35
N VAL A 997 2.73 -25.24 -13.44
CA VAL A 997 4.04 -24.61 -13.32
C VAL A 997 4.99 -25.37 -14.23
N VAL A 998 5.66 -24.64 -15.12
CA VAL A 998 6.59 -25.23 -16.10
C VAL A 998 8.00 -24.71 -15.81
N LEU A 999 8.95 -25.62 -15.69
CA LEU A 999 10.38 -25.32 -15.62
C LEU A 999 11.03 -25.68 -16.94
N ARG A 1000 11.56 -24.67 -17.63
CA ARG A 1000 12.22 -24.82 -18.93
C ARG A 1000 13.73 -24.65 -18.78
N PRO A 1001 14.57 -25.65 -19.10
CA PRO A 1001 16.03 -25.52 -19.06
C PRO A 1001 16.52 -24.44 -20.03
N THR A 1002 17.41 -23.55 -19.59
CA THR A 1002 17.97 -22.49 -20.45
C THR A 1002 18.97 -23.00 -21.49
N MET A 1003 19.63 -24.12 -21.21
CA MET A 1003 20.63 -24.74 -22.09
C MET A 1003 20.04 -25.77 -23.06
N GLY A 1004 18.70 -25.85 -23.16
CA GLY A 1004 17.97 -26.85 -23.92
C GLY A 1004 17.78 -28.17 -23.16
N GLY A 1005 16.72 -28.91 -23.47
CA GLY A 1005 16.30 -30.13 -22.77
C GLY A 1005 14.78 -30.26 -22.68
N GLU A 1006 14.29 -31.30 -22.00
CA GLU A 1006 12.86 -31.48 -21.74
C GLU A 1006 12.35 -30.50 -20.67
N GLU A 1007 11.16 -29.94 -20.88
CA GLU A 1007 10.47 -29.11 -19.90
C GLU A 1007 9.88 -29.99 -18.78
N LEU A 1008 10.02 -29.56 -17.52
CA LEU A 1008 9.34 -30.19 -16.40
C LEU A 1008 8.01 -29.49 -16.17
N ARG A 1009 6.89 -30.23 -16.19
CA ARG A 1009 5.53 -29.68 -16.05
C ARG A 1009 4.87 -30.24 -14.79
N PHE A 1010 4.46 -29.35 -13.90
CA PHE A 1010 3.83 -29.70 -12.63
C PHE A 1010 2.40 -29.18 -12.61
N ALA A 1011 1.42 -30.07 -12.63
CA ALA A 1011 0.03 -29.69 -12.40
C ALA A 1011 -0.15 -29.24 -10.95
N VAL A 1012 -0.85 -28.13 -10.73
CA VAL A 1012 -1.14 -27.62 -9.39
C VAL A 1012 -2.64 -27.68 -9.11
N SER A 1013 -3.01 -27.75 -7.83
CA SER A 1013 -4.40 -27.88 -7.38
C SER A 1013 -5.22 -26.58 -7.45
N GLU A 1014 -4.75 -25.57 -8.17
CA GLU A 1014 -5.41 -24.29 -8.35
C GLU A 1014 -6.53 -24.37 -9.39
N ASP A 1015 -7.70 -23.80 -9.08
CA ASP A 1015 -8.82 -23.70 -10.02
C ASP A 1015 -9.08 -22.23 -10.40
N PRO A 1016 -8.66 -21.80 -11.61
CA PRO A 1016 -8.72 -20.40 -12.04
C PRO A 1016 -10.15 -19.88 -12.24
N ARG A 1017 -11.16 -20.74 -12.14
CA ARG A 1017 -12.56 -20.30 -12.06
C ARG A 1017 -12.86 -19.51 -10.79
N TRP A 1018 -11.98 -19.55 -9.78
CA TRP A 1018 -12.07 -18.74 -8.56
C TRP A 1018 -11.38 -17.37 -8.65
N TRP A 1019 -10.77 -17.04 -9.80
CA TRP A 1019 -10.15 -15.73 -10.04
C TRP A 1019 -11.21 -14.71 -10.44
N MET A 1020 -12.01 -14.29 -9.45
CA MET A 1020 -13.24 -13.50 -9.61
C MET A 1020 -13.00 -12.12 -10.23
N PRO A 1021 -13.94 -11.59 -11.05
CA PRO A 1021 -13.85 -10.26 -11.65
C PRO A 1021 -13.70 -9.17 -10.59
N GLY A 1022 -12.81 -8.20 -10.85
CA GLY A 1022 -12.53 -7.07 -9.95
C GLY A 1022 -11.80 -7.42 -8.65
N ARG A 1023 -11.48 -8.69 -8.39
CA ARG A 1023 -10.82 -9.14 -7.15
C ARG A 1023 -9.31 -9.35 -7.36
N LEU A 1024 -8.53 -8.87 -6.40
CA LEU A 1024 -7.12 -9.26 -6.26
C LEU A 1024 -7.08 -10.69 -5.71
N THR A 1025 -6.44 -11.59 -6.46
CA THR A 1025 -6.22 -12.99 -6.07
C THR A 1025 -4.72 -13.24 -5.90
N GLU A 1026 -4.35 -13.82 -4.77
CA GLU A 1026 -3.02 -14.37 -4.52
C GLU A 1026 -3.09 -15.88 -4.63
N VAL A 1027 -2.19 -16.46 -5.42
CA VAL A 1027 -2.07 -17.89 -5.62
C VAL A 1027 -0.70 -18.32 -5.13
N SER A 1028 -0.65 -19.30 -4.24
CA SER A 1028 0.59 -19.91 -3.75
C SER A 1028 0.58 -21.40 -4.04
N VAL A 1029 1.57 -21.86 -4.78
CA VAL A 1029 1.74 -23.26 -5.16
C VAL A 1029 3.13 -23.75 -4.76
N SER A 1030 3.18 -24.98 -4.24
CA SER A 1030 4.42 -25.71 -3.96
C SER A 1030 4.46 -26.92 -4.88
N VAL A 1031 5.59 -27.13 -5.56
CA VAL A 1031 5.83 -28.30 -6.42
C VAL A 1031 7.16 -28.94 -6.05
N SER A 1032 7.17 -30.26 -5.91
CA SER A 1032 8.39 -31.02 -5.65
C SER A 1032 9.02 -31.45 -6.96
N LEU A 1033 10.26 -31.04 -7.20
CA LEU A 1033 11.08 -31.49 -8.30
C LEU A 1033 11.48 -32.97 -8.06
N PRO A 1034 11.47 -33.82 -9.11
CA PRO A 1034 11.96 -35.18 -8.98
C PRO A 1034 13.47 -35.16 -8.71
N GLU A 1035 13.98 -36.13 -7.93
CA GLU A 1035 15.42 -36.27 -7.67
C GLU A 1035 16.26 -36.43 -8.96
N THR A 1036 15.62 -36.85 -10.05
CA THR A 1036 16.23 -36.99 -11.38
C THR A 1036 16.22 -35.70 -12.21
N ALA A 1037 15.76 -34.57 -11.67
CA ALA A 1037 15.77 -33.29 -12.38
C ALA A 1037 17.23 -32.91 -12.75
N PRO A 1038 17.53 -32.65 -14.03
CA PRO A 1038 18.89 -32.26 -14.43
C PRO A 1038 19.36 -31.00 -13.69
N PRO A 1039 20.62 -30.94 -13.24
CA PRO A 1039 21.16 -29.71 -12.68
C PRO A 1039 21.30 -28.64 -13.77
N GLY A 1040 21.05 -27.38 -13.43
CA GLY A 1040 21.12 -26.27 -14.37
C GLY A 1040 20.15 -25.14 -14.03
N ASP A 1041 20.11 -24.14 -14.91
CA ASP A 1041 19.21 -23.00 -14.76
C ASP A 1041 17.90 -23.21 -15.53
N TYR A 1042 16.79 -22.88 -14.89
CA TYR A 1042 15.44 -23.06 -15.39
C TYR A 1042 14.65 -21.75 -15.40
N GLU A 1043 14.02 -21.42 -16.53
CA GLU A 1043 12.97 -20.41 -16.58
C GLU A 1043 11.68 -20.96 -15.96
N VAL A 1044 10.95 -20.13 -15.22
CA VAL A 1044 9.63 -20.48 -14.68
C VAL A 1044 8.53 -19.89 -15.55
N LEU A 1045 7.56 -20.71 -15.95
CA LEU A 1045 6.39 -20.32 -16.72
C LEU A 1045 5.09 -20.86 -16.09
N LEU A 1046 3.97 -20.21 -16.40
CA LEU A 1046 2.62 -20.70 -16.15
C LEU A 1046 1.96 -21.12 -17.45
N TRP A 1047 1.32 -22.28 -17.43
CA TRP A 1047 0.56 -22.80 -18.57
C TRP A 1047 -0.86 -23.17 -18.14
N LEU A 1048 -1.84 -22.58 -18.82
CA LEU A 1048 -3.27 -22.80 -18.58
C LEU A 1048 -3.95 -23.33 -19.86
N PRO A 1049 -3.68 -24.59 -20.25
CA PRO A 1049 -4.20 -25.17 -21.48
C PRO A 1049 -5.67 -25.57 -21.38
N ASP A 1050 -6.25 -25.98 -22.50
CA ASP A 1050 -7.52 -26.71 -22.48
C ASP A 1050 -7.35 -28.09 -21.80
N PRO A 1051 -8.31 -28.54 -20.96
CA PRO A 1051 -8.23 -29.86 -20.34
C PRO A 1051 -8.35 -31.00 -21.34
N ALA A 1052 -9.03 -30.78 -22.48
CA ALA A 1052 -9.21 -31.82 -23.49
C ALA A 1052 -7.88 -32.12 -24.19
N GLU A 1053 -7.49 -33.39 -24.22
CA GLU A 1053 -6.21 -33.84 -24.79
C GLU A 1053 -6.02 -33.39 -26.26
N ARG A 1054 -7.10 -33.38 -27.06
CA ARG A 1054 -7.08 -32.94 -28.47
C ARG A 1054 -6.73 -31.45 -28.65
N LEU A 1055 -6.88 -30.64 -27.60
CA LEU A 1055 -6.69 -29.18 -27.63
C LEU A 1055 -5.57 -28.69 -26.70
N ARG A 1056 -5.10 -29.54 -25.77
CA ARG A 1056 -4.18 -29.15 -24.69
C ARG A 1056 -2.92 -28.45 -25.20
N ASP A 1057 -2.24 -29.06 -26.18
CA ASP A 1057 -0.97 -28.56 -26.72
C ASP A 1057 -1.15 -27.56 -27.88
N ARG A 1058 -2.36 -27.00 -28.05
CA ARG A 1058 -2.65 -25.99 -29.07
C ARG A 1058 -2.70 -24.59 -28.44
N PRO A 1059 -1.70 -23.72 -28.68
CA PRO A 1059 -1.58 -22.42 -28.01
C PRO A 1059 -2.83 -21.53 -28.09
N GLU A 1060 -3.60 -21.62 -29.17
CA GLU A 1060 -4.84 -20.88 -29.36
C GLU A 1060 -5.94 -21.19 -28.32
N TYR A 1061 -5.85 -22.31 -27.62
CA TYR A 1061 -6.77 -22.71 -26.56
C TYR A 1061 -6.21 -22.51 -25.15
N ALA A 1062 -4.97 -22.04 -25.02
CA ALA A 1062 -4.38 -21.69 -23.73
C ALA A 1062 -4.76 -20.27 -23.31
N ILE A 1063 -4.78 -20.01 -21.99
CA ILE A 1063 -5.09 -18.68 -21.46
C ILE A 1063 -3.86 -17.77 -21.51
N ARG A 1064 -3.98 -16.68 -22.27
CA ARG A 1064 -3.05 -15.55 -22.28
C ARG A 1064 -3.38 -14.55 -21.17
N PHE A 1065 -2.36 -14.10 -20.45
CA PHE A 1065 -2.47 -13.02 -19.47
C PHE A 1065 -2.32 -11.65 -20.13
N ALA A 1066 -3.01 -10.63 -19.58
CA ALA A 1066 -3.04 -9.26 -20.07
C ALA A 1066 -1.81 -8.45 -19.61
N ASN A 1067 -0.62 -8.95 -19.92
CA ASN A 1067 0.65 -8.35 -19.55
C ASN A 1067 1.58 -8.18 -20.76
N GLU A 1068 2.40 -7.14 -20.73
CA GLU A 1068 3.52 -6.97 -21.67
C GLU A 1068 4.59 -8.05 -21.42
N ASP A 1069 5.22 -8.57 -22.47
CA ASP A 1069 6.37 -9.50 -22.42
C ASP A 1069 6.18 -10.81 -21.62
N VAL A 1070 4.93 -11.20 -21.31
CA VAL A 1070 4.63 -12.45 -20.60
C VAL A 1070 4.22 -13.58 -21.54
N TRP A 1071 3.43 -13.30 -22.57
CA TRP A 1071 2.85 -14.33 -23.45
C TRP A 1071 3.84 -14.86 -24.49
N GLU A 1072 3.92 -16.19 -24.61
CA GLU A 1072 4.69 -16.88 -25.66
C GLU A 1072 3.76 -17.52 -26.70
N PRO A 1073 3.57 -16.91 -27.89
CA PRO A 1073 2.61 -17.40 -28.87
C PRO A 1073 2.85 -18.83 -29.35
N ALA A 1074 4.12 -19.26 -29.44
CA ALA A 1074 4.48 -20.57 -29.97
C ALA A 1074 4.17 -21.72 -28.99
N SER A 1075 4.32 -21.50 -27.69
CA SER A 1075 4.11 -22.51 -26.64
C SER A 1075 2.73 -22.40 -25.99
N GLY A 1076 2.11 -21.21 -26.05
CA GLY A 1076 0.87 -20.92 -25.32
C GLY A 1076 1.09 -20.70 -23.82
N MET A 1077 2.33 -20.39 -23.41
CA MET A 1077 2.72 -20.24 -22.00
C MET A 1077 2.90 -18.77 -21.61
N ASN A 1078 2.85 -18.50 -20.31
CA ASN A 1078 3.05 -17.19 -19.71
C ASN A 1078 4.36 -17.21 -18.90
N ARG A 1079 5.40 -16.51 -19.37
CA ARG A 1079 6.71 -16.44 -18.74
C ARG A 1079 6.66 -15.60 -17.46
N LEU A 1080 7.19 -16.13 -16.36
CA LEU A 1080 7.18 -15.42 -15.07
C LEU A 1080 8.45 -14.63 -14.77
N SER A 1081 9.42 -14.58 -15.70
CA SER A 1081 10.67 -13.81 -15.54
C SER A 1081 11.48 -14.21 -14.29
N HIS A 1082 11.37 -15.47 -13.88
CA HIS A 1082 12.20 -16.09 -12.85
C HIS A 1082 13.20 -17.04 -13.49
N LEU A 1083 14.42 -17.03 -12.97
CA LEU A 1083 15.47 -18.00 -13.27
C LEU A 1083 15.82 -18.72 -11.96
N LEU A 1084 15.71 -20.04 -11.96
CA LEU A 1084 16.02 -20.88 -10.79
C LEU A 1084 17.19 -21.81 -11.12
N SER A 1085 18.18 -21.83 -10.24
CA SER A 1085 19.32 -22.75 -10.35
C SER A 1085 19.05 -24.01 -9.53
N VAL A 1086 18.97 -25.15 -10.21
CA VAL A 1086 18.88 -26.48 -9.57
C VAL A 1086 20.30 -27.02 -9.41
N GLY A 1087 20.77 -27.14 -8.17
CA GLY A 1087 22.08 -27.69 -7.82
C GLY A 1087 21.93 -28.76 -6.73
N PHE A 1088 22.64 -29.88 -6.89
CA PHE A 1088 22.70 -30.94 -5.87
C PHE A 1088 23.82 -30.69 -4.87
#